data_AF-W7XJ86-F1
#
_entry.id   AF-W7XJ86-F1
#
_cell.length_a   1.000
_cell.length_b   1.000
_cell.length_c   1.000
_cell.angle_alpha   90.00
_cell.angle_beta   90.00
_cell.angle_gamma   90.00
#
_symmetry.space_group_name_H-M   'P 1'
#
loop_
_entity.id
_entity.type
_entity.pdbx_description
1 polymer ?
#
loop_
_entity_poly.entity_id
_entity_poly.type
_entity_poly.pdbx_seq_one_letter_code
_entity_poly.pdbx_strand_id
1 'polypeptide(L)'
;MNQIQTIEDLKLNQEEFFILSNKNYRSCPRHPDNWIVSLSTNPSSTQFLQCAECFSENPNQQTLNLVGLIKENEKTIFKNYPIYGENHIYEKLKQIFKADCSIDGLKSKISSFFLNLRKQIEQKINHKEEQMMSQAKSLWSFNEQVIIQYNKLAEKEQLKNIITNFKDDFDKQNELFKELFTRISTNQKRYQEELNEKIDLFETQKSMINFEIAENINQNILQLIDTIDMFVIKNFQDLNINNQKEKFDLYVQDIQNKDKNEMTTSQLMTKLISNKLNCCSKELIKELQQIMFKFSNSIDRIDLKNHLNEDLLQLDFDKMKDEEVDLIKDLSKGFITGKQKVEVRSENKNKLIQLISNKFNFCSESFLSNLSTHFDCFLPIINKIDFKDYLQPNKTPINANFLNNLQFQEIEDLVQRLETSNNKQNQKNVNGNLLNQQIEMKQQKLISLFENKTNYCNDQFIQNAKNSVQKYSQIVNHLFLNVEIFKDNKSQTIDFSKLTTKQIDNLEQLVNKTSQLTEQFGQAYYNSTSPILEQQNSNFILNKLGNNKDIEQLLVNYPIFENINLPQLNIEFIKSYKDDSQQLTLEKKKLSGYIVKQPKSLKGQIFTRGKLDPKINYIFRCKSNKYLACNHLNFGILNMQEVNNKMLYQENCCFDTTKTKYGLDKILKGKHLCDIDIIKQIKEIEIRVNISKRVVLFMDYPKYQNINKVEESKIIQDRDYCFGIGFGNPGDDFNIEIETFLTIDQHFDNFNSK
;
A
#
# COMPACT_ATOMS: atom_id res chain seq x y z
N MET A 1 -18.87 -122.38 28.01
CA MET A 1 -19.21 -120.97 27.75
C MET A 1 -18.80 -120.65 26.32
N ASN A 2 -19.62 -121.12 25.38
CA ASN A 2 -19.44 -120.91 23.94
C ASN A 2 -20.57 -119.98 23.49
N GLN A 3 -20.26 -118.74 23.14
CA GLN A 3 -21.21 -117.90 22.41
C GLN A 3 -20.46 -117.12 21.34
N ILE A 4 -21.02 -117.17 20.13
CA ILE A 4 -20.54 -116.69 18.82
C ILE A 4 -19.63 -117.71 18.11
N GLN A 5 -20.25 -118.60 17.33
CA GLN A 5 -19.55 -119.57 16.45
C GLN A 5 -19.61 -119.21 14.97
N THR A 6 -20.34 -118.15 14.58
CA THR A 6 -20.36 -117.63 13.21
C THR A 6 -20.54 -116.11 13.21
N ILE A 7 -19.84 -115.40 12.32
CA ILE A 7 -19.91 -113.92 12.17
C ILE A 7 -21.34 -113.44 11.89
N GLU A 8 -22.19 -114.32 11.35
CA GLU A 8 -23.62 -114.10 11.09
C GLU A 8 -24.46 -113.87 12.37
N ASP A 9 -23.98 -114.29 13.54
CA ASP A 9 -24.69 -114.11 14.82
C ASP A 9 -24.49 -112.71 15.43
N LEU A 10 -23.55 -111.93 14.90
CA LEU A 10 -23.30 -110.56 15.33
C LEU A 10 -24.21 -109.61 14.54
N LYS A 11 -24.99 -108.75 15.24
CA LYS A 11 -25.79 -107.67 14.63
C LYS A 11 -24.89 -106.55 14.09
N LEU A 12 -24.19 -106.84 13.01
CA LEU A 12 -23.23 -105.94 12.36
C LEU A 12 -23.91 -105.17 11.24
N ASN A 13 -23.52 -103.91 11.04
CA ASN A 13 -23.90 -103.19 9.82
C ASN A 13 -23.15 -103.77 8.59
N GLN A 14 -23.59 -103.41 7.38
CA GLN A 14 -23.06 -104.00 6.14
C GLN A 14 -21.54 -103.75 5.99
N GLU A 15 -21.05 -102.63 6.49
CA GLU A 15 -19.65 -102.21 6.43
C GLU A 15 -18.79 -102.98 7.44
N GLU A 16 -19.29 -103.17 8.66
CA GLU A 16 -18.69 -104.05 9.67
C GLU A 16 -18.67 -105.49 9.17
N PHE A 17 -19.74 -105.96 8.53
CA PHE A 17 -19.78 -107.27 7.90
C PHE A 17 -18.78 -107.37 6.75
N PHE A 18 -18.59 -106.33 5.93
CA PHE A 18 -17.58 -106.31 4.87
C PHE A 18 -16.16 -106.47 5.43
N ILE A 19 -15.81 -105.69 6.47
CA ILE A 19 -14.50 -105.79 7.14
C ILE A 19 -14.33 -107.18 7.76
N LEU A 20 -15.38 -107.68 8.44
CA LEU A 20 -15.34 -108.98 9.11
C LEU A 20 -15.52 -110.17 8.17
N SER A 21 -15.97 -110.01 6.93
CA SER A 21 -16.08 -111.09 5.94
C SER A 21 -14.82 -111.25 5.08
N ASN A 22 -14.02 -110.19 4.98
CA ASN A 22 -12.81 -110.17 4.17
C ASN A 22 -11.59 -110.67 4.95
N LYS A 23 -10.94 -111.73 4.44
CA LYS A 23 -9.79 -112.38 5.09
C LYS A 23 -8.64 -111.41 5.43
N ASN A 24 -8.47 -110.35 4.65
CA ASN A 24 -7.36 -109.40 4.84
C ASN A 24 -7.51 -108.51 6.08
N TYR A 25 -8.72 -108.40 6.66
CA TYR A 25 -8.97 -107.59 7.85
C TYR A 25 -9.33 -108.44 9.09
N ARG A 26 -9.55 -109.75 8.92
CA ARG A 26 -9.86 -110.72 10.00
C ARG A 26 -8.69 -111.07 10.91
N SER A 27 -7.46 -110.71 10.55
CA SER A 27 -6.29 -111.09 11.32
C SER A 27 -5.20 -110.03 11.12
N CYS A 28 -4.73 -109.45 12.21
CA CYS A 28 -3.61 -108.53 12.17
C CYS A 28 -2.30 -109.32 11.98
N PRO A 29 -1.43 -108.95 11.02
CA PRO A 29 -0.14 -109.62 10.82
C PRO A 29 0.76 -109.69 12.06
N ARG A 30 0.62 -108.74 12.99
CA ARG A 30 1.33 -108.71 14.27
C ARG A 30 0.58 -109.40 15.41
N HIS A 31 -0.75 -109.38 15.36
CA HIS A 31 -1.63 -109.90 16.41
C HIS A 31 -2.70 -110.78 15.75
N PRO A 32 -2.37 -112.04 15.40
CA PRO A 32 -3.20 -112.85 14.51
C PRO A 32 -4.64 -113.07 14.99
N ASP A 33 -4.86 -113.02 16.31
CA ASP A 33 -6.16 -113.22 16.95
C ASP A 33 -7.02 -111.94 16.97
N ASN A 34 -6.49 -110.80 16.53
CA ASN A 34 -7.18 -109.51 16.56
C ASN A 34 -7.53 -108.98 15.17
N TRP A 35 -8.75 -108.44 15.07
CA TRP A 35 -9.27 -107.86 13.83
C TRP A 35 -8.72 -106.46 13.59
N ILE A 36 -8.52 -106.13 12.32
CA ILE A 36 -8.11 -104.80 11.89
C ILE A 36 -9.31 -103.86 11.99
N VAL A 37 -9.15 -102.76 12.73
CA VAL A 37 -10.24 -101.81 13.03
C VAL A 37 -9.87 -100.35 12.71
N SER A 38 -8.58 -100.06 12.51
CA SER A 38 -8.12 -98.71 12.21
C SER A 38 -7.03 -98.67 11.13
N LEU A 39 -6.89 -97.51 10.53
CA LEU A 39 -5.86 -97.17 9.54
C LEU A 39 -4.94 -96.09 10.12
N SER A 40 -3.65 -96.37 10.19
CA SER A 40 -2.61 -95.40 10.53
C SER A 40 -2.55 -94.29 9.49
N THR A 41 -2.46 -93.05 9.96
CA THR A 41 -2.16 -91.90 9.10
C THR A 41 -0.71 -91.42 9.23
N ASN A 42 0.13 -92.14 9.99
CA ASN A 42 1.55 -91.83 10.12
C ASN A 42 2.31 -92.34 8.88
N PRO A 43 2.95 -91.47 8.07
CA PRO A 43 3.66 -91.88 6.86
C PRO A 43 4.82 -92.85 7.12
N SER A 44 5.37 -92.85 8.34
CA SER A 44 6.50 -93.69 8.72
C SER A 44 6.07 -95.04 9.31
N SER A 45 4.77 -95.34 9.32
CA SER A 45 4.28 -96.59 9.88
C SER A 45 4.74 -97.79 9.05
N THR A 46 5.31 -98.79 9.71
CA THR A 46 5.64 -100.08 9.08
C THR A 46 4.42 -100.97 8.88
N GLN A 47 3.30 -100.63 9.53
CA GLN A 47 2.02 -101.31 9.38
C GLN A 47 0.87 -100.30 9.47
N PHE A 48 0.21 -100.07 8.34
CA PHE A 48 -0.87 -99.07 8.25
C PHE A 48 -2.21 -99.62 8.75
N LEU A 49 -2.53 -100.88 8.49
CA LEU A 49 -3.75 -101.52 8.97
C LEU A 49 -3.53 -102.09 10.37
N GLN A 50 -4.25 -101.57 11.36
CA GLN A 50 -4.01 -101.82 12.77
C GLN A 50 -5.22 -102.42 13.48
N CYS A 51 -4.97 -103.36 14.39
CA CYS A 51 -5.96 -103.86 15.34
C CYS A 51 -5.93 -103.05 16.65
N ALA A 52 -6.84 -103.37 17.58
CA ALA A 52 -6.90 -102.70 18.88
C ALA A 52 -5.60 -102.85 19.71
N GLU A 53 -4.90 -103.99 19.59
CA GLU A 53 -3.60 -104.20 20.25
C GLU A 53 -2.50 -103.33 19.63
N CYS A 54 -2.42 -103.23 18.30
CA CYS A 54 -1.51 -102.30 17.62
C CYS A 54 -1.70 -100.85 18.10
N PHE A 55 -2.94 -100.42 18.35
CA PHE A 55 -3.23 -99.09 18.89
C PHE A 55 -2.81 -98.97 20.36
N SER A 56 -3.00 -100.02 21.16
CA SER A 56 -2.62 -100.05 22.57
C SER A 56 -1.10 -99.99 22.77
N GLU A 57 -0.34 -100.57 21.85
CA GLU A 57 1.12 -100.47 21.80
C GLU A 57 1.62 -99.07 21.41
N ASN A 58 0.81 -98.25 20.73
CA ASN A 58 1.14 -96.88 20.32
C ASN A 58 -0.05 -95.92 20.48
N PRO A 59 -0.44 -95.58 21.73
CA PRO A 59 -1.68 -94.86 22.01
C PRO A 59 -1.72 -93.41 21.49
N ASN A 60 -0.57 -92.83 21.17
CA ASN A 60 -0.45 -91.47 20.65
C ASN A 60 -0.50 -91.40 19.11
N GLN A 61 -0.71 -92.53 18.44
CA GLN A 61 -0.74 -92.60 16.98
C GLN A 61 -2.08 -92.09 16.43
N GLN A 62 -2.01 -91.23 15.41
CA GLN A 62 -3.21 -90.79 14.68
C GLN A 62 -3.67 -91.91 13.74
N THR A 63 -4.93 -92.27 13.89
CA THR A 63 -5.57 -93.34 13.11
C THR A 63 -6.98 -92.94 12.71
N LEU A 64 -7.45 -93.49 11.60
CA LEU A 64 -8.82 -93.38 11.13
C LEU A 64 -9.55 -94.70 11.38
N ASN A 65 -10.79 -94.61 11.83
CA ASN A 65 -11.62 -95.80 12.01
C ASN A 65 -12.02 -96.35 10.63
N LEU A 66 -11.75 -97.64 10.37
CA LEU A 66 -12.00 -98.26 9.07
C LEU A 66 -13.49 -98.40 8.76
N VAL A 67 -14.31 -98.75 9.76
CA VAL A 67 -15.78 -98.82 9.59
C VAL A 67 -16.33 -97.42 9.26
N GLY A 68 -15.85 -96.39 9.97
CA GLY A 68 -16.18 -95.00 9.72
C GLY A 68 -15.82 -94.58 8.30
N LEU A 69 -14.61 -94.90 7.84
CA LEU A 69 -14.15 -94.61 6.47
C LEU A 69 -15.05 -95.19 5.38
N ILE A 70 -15.62 -96.38 5.59
CA ILE A 70 -16.47 -97.05 4.60
C ILE A 70 -17.92 -96.53 4.67
N LYS A 71 -18.40 -96.20 5.87
CA LYS A 71 -19.77 -95.74 6.11
C LYS A 71 -19.99 -94.28 5.73
N GLU A 72 -18.95 -93.47 5.83
CA GLU A 72 -19.03 -92.02 5.69
C GLU A 72 -19.12 -91.58 4.22
N ASN A 73 -19.84 -90.49 3.96
CA ASN A 73 -20.04 -89.94 2.61
C ASN A 73 -19.09 -88.76 2.34
N GLU A 74 -19.14 -88.21 1.12
CA GLU A 74 -18.31 -87.08 0.67
C GLU A 74 -18.37 -85.82 1.56
N LYS A 75 -19.36 -85.72 2.47
CA LYS A 75 -19.53 -84.58 3.39
C LYS A 75 -19.00 -84.83 4.80
N THR A 76 -18.44 -86.01 5.06
CA THR A 76 -17.96 -86.33 6.40
C THR A 76 -16.52 -85.86 6.58
N ILE A 77 -16.25 -85.27 7.75
CA ILE A 77 -14.97 -84.66 8.07
C ILE A 77 -14.29 -85.56 9.11
N PHE A 78 -13.13 -86.10 8.76
CA PHE A 78 -12.34 -86.91 9.66
C PHE A 78 -11.67 -86.05 10.73
N LYS A 79 -11.76 -86.48 12.00
CA LYS A 79 -11.05 -85.82 13.10
C LYS A 79 -9.56 -86.14 13.00
N ASN A 80 -8.71 -85.12 13.10
CA ASN A 80 -7.25 -85.24 13.00
C ASN A 80 -6.75 -85.82 11.66
N TYR A 81 -7.43 -85.57 10.54
CA TYR A 81 -6.92 -85.88 9.20
C TYR A 81 -7.57 -84.99 8.14
N PRO A 82 -6.82 -84.43 7.17
CA PRO A 82 -5.36 -84.49 7.04
C PRO A 82 -4.64 -83.54 8.01
N ILE A 83 -5.37 -82.62 8.66
CA ILE A 83 -4.80 -81.61 9.56
C ILE A 83 -4.78 -82.17 10.98
N TYR A 84 -3.58 -82.32 11.52
CA TYR A 84 -3.31 -82.98 12.79
C TYR A 84 -3.28 -81.98 13.96
N GLY A 85 -4.03 -82.25 15.03
CA GLY A 85 -3.94 -81.49 16.29
C GLY A 85 -4.67 -80.13 16.33
N GLU A 86 -5.19 -79.63 15.20
CA GLU A 86 -5.92 -78.36 15.14
C GLU A 86 -7.44 -78.52 15.28
N ASN A 87 -7.94 -78.60 16.52
CA ASN A 87 -9.39 -78.72 16.79
C ASN A 87 -10.22 -77.56 16.20
N HIS A 88 -9.67 -76.35 16.06
CA HIS A 88 -10.40 -75.19 15.54
C HIS A 88 -10.79 -75.35 14.06
N ILE A 89 -9.92 -75.93 13.23
CA ILE A 89 -10.21 -76.13 11.79
C ILE A 89 -11.27 -77.22 11.64
N TYR A 90 -11.14 -78.29 12.41
CA TYR A 90 -12.13 -79.37 12.43
C TYR A 90 -13.53 -78.84 12.80
N GLU A 91 -13.66 -78.03 13.85
CA GLU A 91 -14.95 -77.45 14.24
C GLU A 91 -15.51 -76.47 13.19
N LYS A 92 -14.65 -75.67 12.52
CA LYS A 92 -15.08 -74.78 11.43
C LYS A 92 -15.61 -75.56 10.22
N LEU A 93 -14.89 -76.60 9.78
CA LEU A 93 -15.35 -77.45 8.69
C LEU A 93 -16.68 -78.09 9.07
N LYS A 94 -16.81 -78.60 10.30
CA LYS A 94 -18.05 -79.22 10.78
C LYS A 94 -19.24 -78.26 10.73
N GLN A 95 -19.03 -76.96 10.96
CA GLN A 95 -20.07 -75.94 10.82
C GLN A 95 -20.46 -75.71 9.36
N ILE A 96 -19.49 -75.66 8.43
CA ILE A 96 -19.75 -75.47 6.99
C ILE A 96 -20.58 -76.62 6.43
N PHE A 97 -20.23 -77.86 6.75
CA PHE A 97 -20.91 -79.04 6.20
C PHE A 97 -22.24 -79.36 6.91
N LYS A 98 -22.50 -78.77 8.09
CA LYS A 98 -23.80 -78.80 8.77
C LYS A 98 -24.75 -77.68 8.32
N ALA A 99 -24.24 -76.57 7.81
CA ALA A 99 -25.07 -75.47 7.34
C ALA A 99 -25.88 -75.93 6.12
N ASP A 100 -27.20 -75.72 6.16
CA ASP A 100 -28.07 -76.00 5.03
C ASP A 100 -27.83 -74.95 3.93
N CYS A 101 -26.83 -75.21 3.10
CA CYS A 101 -26.47 -74.43 1.92
C CYS A 101 -27.20 -74.94 0.67
N SER A 102 -28.36 -75.57 0.82
CA SER A 102 -29.15 -76.01 -0.33
C SER A 102 -29.54 -74.81 -1.20
N ILE A 103 -29.31 -74.94 -2.51
CA ILE A 103 -29.64 -73.93 -3.51
C ILE A 103 -31.14 -73.57 -3.42
N ASP A 104 -31.99 -74.55 -3.11
CA ASP A 104 -33.44 -74.36 -3.00
C ASP A 104 -33.83 -73.56 -1.74
N GLY A 105 -33.16 -73.79 -0.61
CA GLY A 105 -33.33 -72.98 0.60
C GLY A 105 -32.92 -71.52 0.39
N LEU A 106 -31.83 -71.28 -0.35
CA LEU A 106 -31.39 -69.94 -0.71
C LEU A 106 -32.37 -69.24 -1.66
N LYS A 107 -32.80 -69.93 -2.74
CA LYS A 107 -33.80 -69.42 -3.69
C LYS A 107 -35.11 -69.02 -3.00
N SER A 108 -35.60 -69.85 -2.06
CA SER A 108 -36.81 -69.58 -1.29
C SER A 108 -36.71 -68.31 -0.44
N LYS A 109 -35.54 -68.06 0.18
CA LYS A 109 -35.28 -66.85 0.96
C LYS A 109 -35.26 -65.59 0.09
N ILE A 110 -34.57 -65.65 -1.06
CA ILE A 110 -34.52 -64.53 -2.03
C ILE A 110 -35.93 -64.21 -2.55
N SER A 111 -36.68 -65.23 -2.95
CA SER A 111 -38.05 -65.06 -3.45
C SER A 111 -38.97 -64.46 -2.39
N SER A 112 -38.85 -64.93 -1.15
CA SER A 112 -39.66 -64.45 -0.02
C SER A 112 -39.38 -62.99 0.32
N PHE A 113 -38.11 -62.56 0.22
CA PHE A 113 -37.73 -61.16 0.39
C PHE A 113 -38.43 -60.25 -0.63
N PHE A 114 -38.31 -60.54 -1.93
CA PHE A 114 -38.88 -59.68 -2.97
C PHE A 114 -40.41 -59.68 -2.96
N LEU A 115 -41.03 -60.80 -2.60
CA LEU A 115 -42.48 -60.88 -2.42
C LEU A 115 -42.95 -59.95 -1.29
N ASN A 116 -42.24 -59.94 -0.16
CA ASN A 116 -42.57 -59.07 0.97
C ASN A 116 -42.31 -57.58 0.63
N LEU A 117 -41.18 -57.28 -0.02
CA LEU A 117 -40.83 -55.93 -0.45
C LEU A 117 -41.92 -55.33 -1.37
N ARG A 118 -42.36 -56.11 -2.37
CA ARG A 118 -43.43 -55.71 -3.29
C ARG A 118 -44.70 -55.33 -2.53
N LYS A 119 -45.12 -56.18 -1.59
CA LYS A 119 -46.34 -55.96 -0.79
C LYS A 119 -46.25 -54.68 0.04
N GLN A 120 -45.10 -54.38 0.64
CA GLN A 120 -44.91 -53.18 1.45
C GLN A 120 -44.91 -51.90 0.60
N ILE A 121 -44.25 -51.93 -0.56
CA ILE A 121 -44.22 -50.80 -1.50
C ILE A 121 -45.64 -50.48 -1.98
N GLU A 122 -46.38 -51.50 -2.42
CA GLU A 122 -47.76 -51.35 -2.90
C GLU A 122 -48.67 -50.74 -1.83
N GLN A 123 -48.60 -51.23 -0.59
CA GLN A 123 -49.37 -50.67 0.53
C GLN A 123 -49.06 -49.19 0.78
N LYS A 124 -47.78 -48.78 0.67
CA LYS A 124 -47.37 -47.39 0.87
C LYS A 124 -47.81 -46.49 -0.28
N ILE A 125 -47.75 -46.97 -1.52
CA ILE A 125 -48.24 -46.24 -2.69
C ILE A 125 -49.74 -45.98 -2.55
N ASN A 126 -50.53 -47.02 -2.29
CA ASN A 126 -51.98 -46.90 -2.16
C ASN A 126 -52.37 -45.91 -1.06
N HIS A 127 -51.73 -45.99 0.12
CA HIS A 127 -51.99 -45.04 1.19
C HIS A 127 -51.64 -43.59 0.80
N LYS A 128 -50.56 -43.40 0.04
CA LYS A 128 -50.15 -42.05 -0.37
C LYS A 128 -51.05 -41.49 -1.47
N GLU A 129 -51.49 -42.34 -2.39
CA GLU A 129 -52.49 -42.00 -3.41
C GLU A 129 -53.79 -41.50 -2.75
N GLU A 130 -54.33 -42.23 -1.78
CA GLU A 130 -55.52 -41.82 -1.02
C GLU A 130 -55.33 -40.45 -0.34
N GLN A 131 -54.18 -40.21 0.28
CA GLN A 131 -53.83 -38.92 0.87
C GLN A 131 -53.84 -37.80 -0.17
N MET A 132 -53.18 -37.98 -1.32
CA MET A 132 -53.09 -36.96 -2.36
C MET A 132 -54.45 -36.69 -3.01
N MET A 133 -55.26 -37.74 -3.23
CA MET A 133 -56.63 -37.59 -3.73
C MET A 133 -57.53 -36.81 -2.76
N SER A 134 -57.36 -36.98 -1.45
CA SER A 134 -58.08 -36.18 -0.45
C SER A 134 -57.69 -34.69 -0.50
N GLN A 135 -56.41 -34.40 -0.71
CA GLN A 135 -55.90 -33.02 -0.86
C GLN A 135 -56.43 -32.38 -2.15
N ALA A 136 -56.43 -33.11 -3.27
CA ALA A 136 -56.98 -32.62 -4.54
C ALA A 136 -58.49 -32.27 -4.44
N LYS A 137 -59.28 -33.06 -3.70
CA LYS A 137 -60.69 -32.74 -3.43
C LYS A 137 -60.87 -31.43 -2.66
N SER A 138 -59.97 -31.12 -1.72
CA SER A 138 -60.01 -29.84 -1.01
C SER A 138 -59.78 -28.64 -1.95
N LEU A 139 -58.89 -28.78 -2.94
CA LEU A 139 -58.64 -27.74 -3.96
C LEU A 139 -59.86 -27.48 -4.84
N TRP A 140 -60.62 -28.52 -5.19
CA TRP A 140 -61.88 -28.36 -5.93
C TRP A 140 -62.90 -27.51 -5.16
N SER A 141 -62.97 -27.66 -3.83
CA SER A 141 -63.87 -26.85 -3.00
C SER A 141 -63.55 -25.35 -3.04
N PHE A 142 -62.28 -24.97 -3.28
CA PHE A 142 -61.89 -23.57 -3.42
C PHE A 142 -62.34 -22.95 -4.75
N ASN A 143 -62.33 -23.71 -5.84
CA ASN A 143 -62.90 -23.24 -7.12
C ASN A 143 -64.40 -22.90 -6.95
N GLU A 144 -65.15 -23.74 -6.24
CA GLU A 144 -66.54 -23.46 -5.91
C GLU A 144 -66.69 -22.19 -5.06
N GLN A 145 -65.78 -21.92 -4.12
CA GLN A 145 -65.80 -20.68 -3.34
C GLN A 145 -65.58 -19.43 -4.19
N VAL A 146 -64.70 -19.47 -5.20
CA VAL A 146 -64.52 -18.35 -6.15
C VAL A 146 -65.82 -18.08 -6.91
N ILE A 147 -66.48 -19.15 -7.40
CA ILE A 147 -67.76 -19.05 -8.13
C ILE A 147 -68.88 -18.53 -7.21
N ILE A 148 -68.97 -19.00 -5.97
CA ILE A 148 -69.95 -18.54 -4.98
C ILE A 148 -69.75 -17.05 -4.69
N GLN A 149 -68.50 -16.63 -4.46
CA GLN A 149 -68.17 -15.23 -4.19
C GLN A 149 -68.51 -14.35 -5.39
N TYR A 150 -68.17 -14.76 -6.61
CA TYR A 150 -68.55 -14.05 -7.83
C TYR A 150 -70.08 -13.89 -7.94
N ASN A 151 -70.85 -14.97 -7.78
CA ASN A 151 -72.31 -14.92 -7.89
C ASN A 151 -72.94 -13.99 -6.82
N LYS A 152 -72.35 -13.94 -5.63
CA LYS A 152 -72.77 -13.05 -4.54
C LYS A 152 -72.50 -11.58 -4.89
N LEU A 153 -71.28 -11.27 -5.36
CA LEU A 153 -70.88 -9.90 -5.72
C LEU A 153 -71.61 -9.38 -6.96
N ALA A 154 -71.91 -10.27 -7.92
CA ALA A 154 -72.74 -9.97 -9.08
C ALA A 154 -74.24 -9.83 -8.74
N GLU A 155 -74.61 -10.05 -7.47
CA GLU A 155 -75.99 -10.00 -6.96
C GLU A 155 -76.97 -10.80 -7.83
N LYS A 156 -76.53 -11.95 -8.35
CA LYS A 156 -77.23 -12.73 -9.39
C LYS A 156 -78.64 -13.15 -8.98
N GLU A 157 -78.85 -13.45 -7.70
CA GLU A 157 -80.18 -13.79 -7.17
C GLU A 157 -81.11 -12.58 -7.11
N GLN A 158 -80.61 -11.38 -6.84
CA GLN A 158 -81.44 -10.16 -6.91
C GLN A 158 -81.81 -9.83 -8.35
N LEU A 159 -80.87 -9.99 -9.30
CA LEU A 159 -81.17 -9.85 -10.72
C LEU A 159 -82.30 -10.79 -11.15
N LYS A 160 -82.22 -12.07 -10.78
CA LYS A 160 -83.30 -13.03 -11.06
C LYS A 160 -84.61 -12.61 -10.41
N ASN A 161 -84.58 -12.22 -9.14
CA ASN A 161 -85.77 -11.79 -8.38
C ASN A 161 -86.47 -10.60 -9.05
N ILE A 162 -85.72 -9.59 -9.52
CA ILE A 162 -86.29 -8.44 -10.24
C ILE A 162 -86.98 -8.92 -11.53
N ILE A 163 -86.32 -9.79 -12.30
CA ILE A 163 -86.87 -10.34 -13.56
C ILE A 163 -88.14 -11.16 -13.30
N THR A 164 -88.16 -12.02 -12.28
CA THR A 164 -89.26 -12.97 -12.06
C THR A 164 -90.44 -12.37 -11.34
N ASN A 165 -90.22 -11.53 -10.32
CA ASN A 165 -91.27 -11.09 -9.39
C ASN A 165 -91.87 -9.73 -9.74
N PHE A 166 -91.22 -8.95 -10.63
CA PHE A 166 -91.73 -7.65 -11.08
C PHE A 166 -92.03 -7.62 -12.58
N LYS A 167 -92.15 -8.80 -13.23
CA LYS A 167 -92.32 -8.96 -14.68
C LYS A 167 -93.48 -8.18 -15.30
N ASP A 168 -94.51 -7.87 -14.51
CA ASP A 168 -95.74 -7.20 -14.95
C ASP A 168 -95.70 -5.67 -14.70
N ASP A 169 -94.62 -5.14 -14.08
CA ASP A 169 -94.43 -3.72 -13.75
C ASP A 169 -93.06 -3.24 -14.26
N PHE A 170 -93.04 -2.82 -15.52
CA PHE A 170 -91.83 -2.46 -16.26
C PHE A 170 -91.10 -1.24 -15.67
N ASP A 171 -91.84 -0.22 -15.25
CA ASP A 171 -91.25 1.00 -14.69
C ASP A 171 -90.56 0.70 -13.36
N LYS A 172 -91.20 -0.12 -12.51
CA LYS A 172 -90.60 -0.56 -11.25
C LYS A 172 -89.39 -1.47 -11.46
N GLN A 173 -89.40 -2.34 -12.47
CA GLN A 173 -88.21 -3.12 -12.83
C GLN A 173 -87.03 -2.22 -13.22
N ASN A 174 -87.27 -1.21 -14.06
CA ASN A 174 -86.21 -0.31 -14.51
C ASN A 174 -85.59 0.48 -13.35
N GLU A 175 -86.41 1.00 -12.43
CA GLU A 175 -85.91 1.67 -11.23
C GLU A 175 -85.07 0.72 -10.35
N LEU A 176 -85.55 -0.50 -10.09
CA LEU A 176 -84.80 -1.49 -9.29
C LEU A 176 -83.48 -1.92 -9.97
N PHE A 177 -83.46 -2.09 -11.29
CA PHE A 177 -82.22 -2.38 -12.02
C PHE A 177 -81.25 -1.21 -11.96
N LYS A 178 -81.75 0.03 -12.11
CA LYS A 178 -80.93 1.23 -12.04
C LYS A 178 -80.29 1.39 -10.66
N GLU A 179 -81.04 1.17 -9.59
CA GLU A 179 -80.50 1.17 -8.22
C GLU A 179 -79.43 0.09 -8.04
N LEU A 180 -79.72 -1.15 -8.47
CA LEU A 180 -78.81 -2.28 -8.33
C LEU A 180 -77.50 -2.07 -9.10
N PHE A 181 -77.57 -1.66 -10.38
CA PHE A 181 -76.36 -1.40 -11.17
C PHE A 181 -75.59 -0.17 -10.70
N THR A 182 -76.27 0.84 -10.16
CA THR A 182 -75.59 1.99 -9.52
C THR A 182 -74.81 1.53 -8.29
N ARG A 183 -75.41 0.66 -7.45
CA ARG A 183 -74.74 0.08 -6.27
C ARG A 183 -73.54 -0.79 -6.67
N ILE A 184 -73.68 -1.65 -7.68
CA ILE A 184 -72.58 -2.49 -8.18
C ILE A 184 -71.46 -1.62 -8.73
N SER A 185 -71.78 -0.62 -9.56
CA SER A 185 -70.79 0.28 -10.17
C SER A 185 -70.03 1.09 -9.11
N THR A 186 -70.72 1.58 -8.08
CA THR A 186 -70.11 2.35 -6.98
C THR A 186 -69.12 1.49 -6.17
N ASN A 187 -69.35 0.18 -6.06
CA ASN A 187 -68.50 -0.74 -5.29
C ASN A 187 -67.51 -1.54 -6.16
N GLN A 188 -67.44 -1.27 -7.47
CA GLN A 188 -66.73 -2.09 -8.45
C GLN A 188 -65.27 -2.36 -8.06
N LYS A 189 -64.54 -1.33 -7.62
CA LYS A 189 -63.13 -1.46 -7.24
C LYS A 189 -62.94 -2.42 -6.06
N ARG A 190 -63.77 -2.28 -5.02
CA ARG A 190 -63.74 -3.18 -3.85
C ARG A 190 -64.06 -4.63 -4.26
N TYR A 191 -65.06 -4.82 -5.13
CA TYR A 191 -65.43 -6.17 -5.61
C TYR A 191 -64.32 -6.80 -6.45
N GLN A 192 -63.60 -6.01 -7.24
CA GLN A 192 -62.44 -6.47 -8.00
C GLN A 192 -61.31 -6.92 -7.07
N GLU A 193 -61.03 -6.15 -6.01
CA GLU A 193 -60.01 -6.50 -5.01
C GLU A 193 -60.38 -7.81 -4.28
N GLU A 194 -61.62 -7.94 -3.80
CA GLU A 194 -62.10 -9.16 -3.11
C GLU A 194 -62.05 -10.41 -4.02
N LEU A 195 -62.38 -10.26 -5.31
CA LEU A 195 -62.38 -11.38 -6.24
C LEU A 195 -60.95 -11.78 -6.63
N ASN A 196 -60.07 -10.80 -6.85
CA ASN A 196 -58.66 -11.04 -7.15
C ASN A 196 -57.98 -11.77 -5.99
N GLU A 197 -58.24 -11.39 -4.73
CA GLU A 197 -57.68 -12.09 -3.57
C GLU A 197 -58.06 -13.58 -3.56
N LYS A 198 -59.31 -13.91 -3.91
CA LYS A 198 -59.78 -15.29 -3.98
C LYS A 198 -59.20 -16.06 -5.17
N ILE A 199 -59.02 -15.40 -6.31
CA ILE A 199 -58.39 -15.98 -7.50
C ILE A 199 -56.90 -16.24 -7.24
N ASP A 200 -56.18 -15.29 -6.66
CA ASP A 200 -54.75 -15.40 -6.35
C ASP A 200 -54.49 -16.52 -5.35
N LEU A 201 -55.35 -16.66 -4.33
CA LEU A 201 -55.28 -17.76 -3.39
C LEU A 201 -55.47 -19.12 -4.08
N PHE A 202 -56.41 -19.21 -5.03
CA PHE A 202 -56.65 -20.43 -5.80
C PHE A 202 -55.47 -20.78 -6.72
N GLU A 203 -54.94 -19.83 -7.49
CA GLU A 203 -53.79 -20.07 -8.37
C GLU A 203 -52.53 -20.41 -7.58
N THR A 204 -52.31 -19.77 -6.43
CA THR A 204 -51.22 -20.12 -5.50
C THR A 204 -51.33 -21.57 -5.05
N GLN A 205 -52.50 -22.03 -4.63
CA GLN A 205 -52.68 -23.41 -4.16
C GLN A 205 -52.63 -24.44 -5.30
N LYS A 206 -53.14 -24.10 -6.49
CA LYS A 206 -53.07 -24.95 -7.68
C LYS A 206 -51.62 -25.17 -8.14
N SER A 207 -50.80 -24.12 -8.09
CA SER A 207 -49.37 -24.21 -8.46
C SER A 207 -48.53 -25.07 -7.48
N MET A 208 -49.04 -25.39 -6.28
CA MET A 208 -48.37 -26.29 -5.35
C MET A 208 -48.43 -27.77 -5.78
N ILE A 209 -49.28 -28.16 -6.73
CA ILE A 209 -49.31 -29.53 -7.26
C ILE A 209 -48.17 -29.70 -8.27
N ASN A 210 -47.19 -30.53 -7.93
CA ASN A 210 -46.02 -30.78 -8.77
C ASN A 210 -45.88 -32.26 -9.15
N PHE A 211 -46.30 -32.59 -10.37
CA PHE A 211 -46.17 -33.94 -10.93
C PHE A 211 -44.73 -34.28 -11.34
N GLU A 212 -43.89 -33.28 -11.58
CA GLU A 212 -42.50 -33.46 -11.99
C GLU A 212 -41.63 -34.00 -10.83
N ILE A 213 -41.89 -33.54 -9.60
CA ILE A 213 -41.28 -34.09 -8.38
C ILE A 213 -41.73 -35.54 -8.17
N ALA A 214 -43.01 -35.83 -8.38
CA ALA A 214 -43.55 -37.18 -8.24
C ALA A 214 -42.88 -38.16 -9.23
N GLU A 215 -42.68 -37.75 -10.48
CA GLU A 215 -41.99 -38.55 -11.48
C GLU A 215 -40.50 -38.77 -11.12
N ASN A 216 -39.81 -37.76 -10.60
CA ASN A 216 -38.43 -37.91 -10.16
C ASN A 216 -38.29 -38.89 -8.98
N ILE A 217 -39.20 -38.82 -8.00
CA ILE A 217 -39.24 -39.79 -6.89
C ILE A 217 -39.48 -41.21 -7.43
N ASN A 218 -40.36 -41.37 -8.41
CA ASN A 218 -40.59 -42.66 -9.08
C ASN A 218 -39.29 -43.21 -9.69
N GLN A 219 -38.56 -42.40 -10.45
CA GLN A 219 -37.27 -42.81 -11.04
C GLN A 219 -36.23 -43.20 -9.97
N ASN A 220 -36.16 -42.48 -8.85
CA ASN A 220 -35.27 -42.82 -7.75
C ASN A 220 -35.63 -44.14 -7.07
N ILE A 221 -36.92 -44.44 -6.91
CA ILE A 221 -37.38 -45.73 -6.36
C ILE A 221 -36.96 -46.88 -7.28
N LEU A 222 -37.13 -46.72 -8.60
CA LEU A 222 -36.70 -47.71 -9.58
C LEU A 222 -35.19 -47.97 -9.51
N GLN A 223 -34.38 -46.91 -9.48
CA GLN A 223 -32.93 -47.03 -9.32
C GLN A 223 -32.54 -47.75 -8.02
N LEU A 224 -33.20 -47.46 -6.90
CA LEU A 224 -32.93 -48.13 -5.63
C LEU A 224 -33.26 -49.63 -5.68
N ILE A 225 -34.33 -50.01 -6.39
CA ILE A 225 -34.67 -51.43 -6.60
C ILE A 225 -33.58 -52.10 -7.43
N ASP A 226 -33.07 -51.44 -8.47
CA ASP A 226 -31.99 -51.97 -9.32
C ASP A 226 -30.68 -52.22 -8.53
N THR A 227 -30.46 -51.51 -7.43
CA THR A 227 -29.27 -51.71 -6.57
C THR A 227 -29.34 -52.92 -5.62
N ILE A 228 -30.45 -53.66 -5.56
CA ILE A 228 -30.58 -54.81 -4.65
C ILE A 228 -29.74 -55.98 -5.16
N ASP A 229 -28.54 -56.15 -4.60
CA ASP A 229 -27.67 -57.30 -4.83
C ASP A 229 -27.46 -58.10 -3.54
N MET A 230 -27.92 -59.36 -3.53
CA MET A 230 -27.86 -60.27 -2.38
C MET A 230 -26.57 -61.12 -2.32
N PHE A 231 -25.65 -60.95 -3.28
CA PHE A 231 -24.46 -61.79 -3.44
C PHE A 231 -23.14 -61.02 -3.28
N VAL A 232 -23.17 -59.78 -2.80
CA VAL A 232 -21.99 -58.92 -2.67
C VAL A 232 -21.04 -59.37 -1.55
N ILE A 233 -19.96 -60.08 -1.91
CA ILE A 233 -18.76 -60.23 -1.08
C ILE A 233 -17.79 -59.07 -1.42
N LYS A 234 -18.10 -57.87 -0.91
CA LYS A 234 -17.21 -56.72 -0.62
C LYS A 234 -18.02 -55.42 -0.59
N ASN A 235 -18.08 -54.83 0.61
CA ASN A 235 -18.46 -53.45 0.97
C ASN A 235 -19.43 -52.71 0.03
N PHE A 236 -20.67 -52.52 0.51
CA PHE A 236 -21.66 -51.55 0.01
C PHE A 236 -21.11 -50.12 -0.17
N GLN A 237 -19.96 -49.80 0.42
CA GLN A 237 -19.27 -48.53 0.23
C GLN A 237 -18.66 -48.42 -1.18
N ASP A 238 -18.14 -49.48 -1.79
CA ASP A 238 -17.35 -49.35 -3.04
C ASP A 238 -18.22 -49.15 -4.30
N LEU A 239 -19.48 -49.62 -4.31
CA LEU A 239 -20.39 -49.49 -5.46
C LEU A 239 -21.13 -48.13 -5.51
N ASN A 240 -21.44 -47.52 -4.35
CA ASN A 240 -22.05 -46.19 -4.29
C ASN A 240 -21.02 -45.06 -4.35
N ILE A 241 -19.77 -45.35 -3.99
CA ILE A 241 -18.67 -44.38 -4.00
C ILE A 241 -18.21 -44.07 -5.44
N ASN A 242 -18.11 -45.01 -6.37
CA ASN A 242 -17.51 -44.68 -7.67
C ASN A 242 -18.34 -43.69 -8.51
N ASN A 243 -19.67 -43.86 -8.62
CA ASN A 243 -20.45 -42.99 -9.52
C ASN A 243 -20.82 -41.63 -8.89
N GLN A 244 -21.08 -41.55 -7.58
CA GLN A 244 -21.35 -40.27 -6.89
C GLN A 244 -20.07 -39.51 -6.56
N LYS A 245 -18.96 -40.19 -6.22
CA LYS A 245 -17.69 -39.53 -5.97
C LYS A 245 -17.06 -39.06 -7.27
N GLU A 246 -17.12 -39.83 -8.38
CA GLU A 246 -16.71 -39.31 -9.70
C GLU A 246 -17.56 -38.11 -10.12
N LYS A 247 -18.89 -38.15 -9.95
CA LYS A 247 -19.75 -36.99 -10.24
C LYS A 247 -19.47 -35.80 -9.32
N PHE A 248 -19.18 -36.04 -8.04
CA PHE A 248 -18.82 -34.99 -7.09
C PHE A 248 -17.43 -34.41 -7.40
N ASP A 249 -16.46 -35.26 -7.75
CA ASP A 249 -15.11 -34.85 -8.12
C ASP A 249 -15.14 -34.06 -9.44
N LEU A 250 -15.95 -34.47 -10.42
CA LEU A 250 -16.24 -33.71 -11.64
C LEU A 250 -16.95 -32.39 -11.32
N TYR A 251 -17.95 -32.39 -10.43
CA TYR A 251 -18.65 -31.19 -9.98
C TYR A 251 -17.70 -30.17 -9.32
N VAL A 252 -16.78 -30.64 -8.47
CA VAL A 252 -15.77 -29.81 -7.81
C VAL A 252 -14.71 -29.32 -8.82
N GLN A 253 -14.28 -30.16 -9.76
CA GLN A 253 -13.36 -29.76 -10.84
C GLN A 253 -13.99 -28.71 -11.77
N ASP A 254 -15.26 -28.87 -12.13
CA ASP A 254 -16.00 -27.92 -12.96
C ASP A 254 -16.08 -26.54 -12.28
N ILE A 255 -16.30 -26.48 -10.97
CA ILE A 255 -16.34 -25.21 -10.22
C ILE A 255 -15.00 -24.44 -10.32
N GLN A 256 -13.88 -25.15 -10.40
CA GLN A 256 -12.55 -24.54 -10.49
C GLN A 256 -12.24 -24.01 -11.89
N ASN A 257 -12.73 -24.67 -12.94
CA ASN A 257 -12.29 -24.44 -14.31
C ASN A 257 -13.31 -23.73 -15.22
N LYS A 258 -14.59 -23.74 -14.86
CA LYS A 258 -15.68 -23.22 -15.70
C LYS A 258 -15.81 -21.70 -15.60
N ASP A 259 -16.23 -21.04 -16.68
CA ASP A 259 -16.53 -19.61 -16.66
C ASP A 259 -17.74 -19.32 -15.76
N LYS A 260 -17.71 -18.20 -15.02
CA LYS A 260 -18.77 -17.82 -14.06
C LYS A 260 -20.14 -17.69 -14.74
N ASN A 261 -20.17 -17.27 -16.00
CA ASN A 261 -21.41 -17.12 -16.78
C ASN A 261 -22.00 -18.47 -17.21
N GLU A 262 -21.19 -19.53 -17.21
CA GLU A 262 -21.58 -20.90 -17.59
C GLU A 262 -21.85 -21.80 -16.38
N MET A 263 -21.63 -21.30 -15.16
CA MET A 263 -21.93 -22.02 -13.93
C MET A 263 -23.45 -22.10 -13.68
N THR A 264 -23.89 -23.20 -13.07
CA THR A 264 -25.23 -23.34 -12.51
C THR A 264 -25.32 -22.64 -11.15
N THR A 265 -26.54 -22.44 -10.65
CA THR A 265 -26.80 -21.76 -9.37
C THR A 265 -26.13 -22.43 -8.18
N SER A 266 -26.18 -23.76 -8.10
CA SER A 266 -25.51 -24.55 -7.07
C SER A 266 -24.00 -24.46 -7.17
N GLN A 267 -23.43 -24.42 -8.39
CA GLN A 267 -22.00 -24.22 -8.61
C GLN A 267 -21.56 -22.82 -8.15
N LEU A 268 -22.35 -21.79 -8.45
CA LEU A 268 -22.11 -20.42 -7.98
C LEU A 268 -22.19 -20.31 -6.45
N MET A 269 -23.22 -20.88 -5.82
CA MET A 269 -23.33 -20.95 -4.36
C MET A 269 -22.15 -21.69 -3.74
N THR A 270 -21.77 -22.82 -4.33
CA THR A 270 -20.63 -23.60 -3.85
C THR A 270 -19.33 -22.81 -3.94
N LYS A 271 -19.13 -22.06 -5.03
CA LYS A 271 -17.98 -21.16 -5.19
C LYS A 271 -17.97 -20.05 -4.14
N LEU A 272 -19.12 -19.41 -3.87
CA LEU A 272 -19.25 -18.39 -2.84
C LEU A 272 -18.96 -18.92 -1.44
N ILE A 273 -19.48 -20.09 -1.09
CA ILE A 273 -19.23 -20.76 0.21
C ILE A 273 -17.73 -21.08 0.35
N SER A 274 -17.11 -21.55 -0.74
CA SER A 274 -15.70 -21.98 -0.76
C SER A 274 -14.72 -20.80 -0.76
N ASN A 275 -15.19 -19.55 -0.78
CA ASN A 275 -14.32 -18.38 -0.76
C ASN A 275 -13.46 -18.37 0.52
N LYS A 276 -12.14 -18.25 0.33
CA LYS A 276 -11.15 -18.26 1.43
C LYS A 276 -11.40 -17.19 2.50
N LEU A 277 -12.04 -16.08 2.16
CA LEU A 277 -12.37 -15.00 3.12
C LEU A 277 -13.50 -15.37 4.09
N ASN A 278 -14.31 -16.38 3.78
CA ASN A 278 -15.35 -16.87 4.70
C ASN A 278 -14.77 -17.60 5.93
N CYS A 279 -13.47 -17.90 5.93
CA CYS A 279 -12.77 -18.55 7.04
C CYS A 279 -13.36 -19.91 7.47
N CYS A 280 -14.01 -20.62 6.56
CA CYS A 280 -14.51 -21.98 6.81
C CYS A 280 -13.34 -22.99 6.84
N SER A 281 -13.42 -24.01 7.71
CA SER A 281 -12.45 -25.11 7.70
C SER A 281 -12.59 -25.94 6.42
N LYS A 282 -11.52 -26.66 6.04
CA LYS A 282 -11.56 -27.55 4.86
C LYS A 282 -12.62 -28.64 5.01
N GLU A 283 -12.81 -29.13 6.22
CA GLU A 283 -13.83 -30.12 6.58
C GLU A 283 -15.23 -29.56 6.37
N LEU A 284 -15.51 -28.35 6.87
CA LEU A 284 -16.80 -27.69 6.71
C LEU A 284 -17.11 -27.39 5.24
N ILE A 285 -16.13 -26.86 4.49
CA ILE A 285 -16.29 -26.59 3.05
C ILE A 285 -16.64 -27.88 2.32
N LYS A 286 -15.96 -28.98 2.62
CA LYS A 286 -16.22 -30.27 1.99
C LYS A 286 -17.63 -30.80 2.30
N GLU A 287 -18.09 -30.67 3.54
CA GLU A 287 -19.47 -31.05 3.90
C GLU A 287 -20.51 -30.16 3.19
N LEU A 288 -20.29 -28.84 3.16
CA LEU A 288 -21.20 -27.91 2.48
C LEU A 288 -21.24 -28.15 0.97
N GLN A 289 -20.10 -28.44 0.34
CA GLN A 289 -20.01 -28.86 -1.06
C GLN A 289 -20.82 -30.13 -1.32
N GLN A 290 -20.73 -31.13 -0.45
CA GLN A 290 -21.51 -32.36 -0.57
C GLN A 290 -23.01 -32.13 -0.40
N ILE A 291 -23.40 -31.24 0.52
CA ILE A 291 -24.79 -30.82 0.70
C ILE A 291 -25.28 -30.10 -0.57
N MET A 292 -24.51 -29.16 -1.12
CA MET A 292 -24.86 -28.45 -2.35
C MET A 292 -24.95 -29.37 -3.57
N PHE A 293 -24.03 -30.31 -3.71
CA PHE A 293 -24.13 -31.32 -4.75
C PHE A 293 -25.41 -32.14 -4.64
N LYS A 294 -25.82 -32.57 -3.43
CA LYS A 294 -27.06 -33.32 -3.20
C LYS A 294 -28.32 -32.53 -3.56
N PHE A 295 -28.32 -31.21 -3.37
CA PHE A 295 -29.45 -30.32 -3.66
C PHE A 295 -29.36 -29.61 -5.02
N SER A 296 -28.28 -29.82 -5.78
CA SER A 296 -28.02 -29.13 -7.06
C SER A 296 -29.22 -29.18 -8.02
N ASN A 297 -29.82 -30.35 -8.21
CA ASN A 297 -31.00 -30.55 -9.07
C ASN A 297 -32.24 -29.70 -8.69
N SER A 298 -32.34 -29.28 -7.42
CA SER A 298 -33.42 -28.42 -6.93
C SER A 298 -33.02 -26.94 -6.96
N ILE A 299 -31.78 -26.63 -6.60
CA ILE A 299 -31.25 -25.26 -6.50
C ILE A 299 -30.98 -24.67 -7.89
N ASP A 300 -30.54 -25.48 -8.85
CA ASP A 300 -30.24 -25.04 -10.22
C ASP A 300 -31.48 -24.58 -11.00
N ARG A 301 -32.68 -24.89 -10.49
CA ARG A 301 -33.96 -24.37 -11.02
C ARG A 301 -34.21 -22.90 -10.62
N ILE A 302 -33.48 -22.39 -9.64
CA ILE A 302 -33.57 -21.00 -9.18
C ILE A 302 -32.54 -20.19 -9.96
N ASP A 303 -32.98 -19.17 -10.71
CA ASP A 303 -32.05 -18.27 -11.39
C ASP A 303 -31.54 -17.18 -10.42
N LEU A 304 -30.36 -17.41 -9.84
CA LEU A 304 -29.70 -16.41 -9.00
C LEU A 304 -28.81 -15.45 -9.79
N LYS A 305 -28.61 -15.66 -11.10
CA LYS A 305 -27.65 -14.83 -11.86
C LYS A 305 -28.04 -13.35 -11.85
N ASN A 306 -29.35 -13.07 -11.94
CA ASN A 306 -29.87 -11.71 -11.91
C ASN A 306 -29.77 -11.02 -10.53
N HIS A 307 -29.42 -11.76 -9.48
CA HIS A 307 -29.27 -11.25 -8.11
C HIS A 307 -27.81 -11.19 -7.66
N LEU A 308 -26.87 -11.60 -8.51
CA LEU A 308 -25.44 -11.51 -8.21
C LEU A 308 -24.96 -10.08 -8.45
N ASN A 309 -24.19 -9.57 -7.50
CA ASN A 309 -23.44 -8.35 -7.71
C ASN A 309 -22.21 -8.69 -8.58
N GLU A 310 -22.29 -8.35 -9.87
CA GLU A 310 -21.22 -8.64 -10.84
C GLU A 310 -19.87 -8.05 -10.40
N ASP A 311 -19.86 -6.90 -9.74
CA ASP A 311 -18.64 -6.25 -9.26
C ASP A 311 -17.89 -7.11 -8.22
N LEU A 312 -18.62 -7.81 -7.35
CA LEU A 312 -18.04 -8.71 -6.36
C LEU A 312 -17.55 -10.03 -6.99
N LEU A 313 -18.14 -10.44 -8.11
CA LEU A 313 -17.70 -11.61 -8.87
C LEU A 313 -16.47 -11.34 -9.74
N GLN A 314 -16.12 -10.09 -10.05
CA GLN A 314 -14.87 -9.77 -10.74
C GLN A 314 -13.62 -10.07 -9.89
N LEU A 315 -13.75 -10.03 -8.56
CA LEU A 315 -12.64 -10.29 -7.64
C LEU A 315 -12.44 -11.79 -7.45
N ASP A 316 -11.35 -12.31 -8.02
CA ASP A 316 -11.02 -13.74 -7.99
C ASP A 316 -10.20 -14.09 -6.73
N PHE A 317 -10.84 -13.97 -5.56
CA PHE A 317 -10.20 -14.24 -4.25
C PHE A 317 -9.60 -15.64 -4.14
N ASP A 318 -10.10 -16.60 -4.91
CA ASP A 318 -9.60 -17.96 -4.97
C ASP A 318 -8.15 -18.04 -5.49
N LYS A 319 -7.71 -17.05 -6.29
CA LYS A 319 -6.33 -16.93 -6.80
C LYS A 319 -5.36 -16.31 -5.79
N MET A 320 -5.85 -15.78 -4.67
CA MET A 320 -4.99 -15.20 -3.64
C MET A 320 -4.25 -16.29 -2.85
N LYS A 321 -2.97 -16.02 -2.58
CA LYS A 321 -2.15 -16.81 -1.68
C LYS A 321 -2.62 -16.60 -0.24
N ASP A 322 -2.38 -17.58 0.62
CA ASP A 322 -2.84 -17.53 2.01
C ASP A 322 -2.24 -16.32 2.76
N GLU A 323 -1.00 -15.94 2.45
CA GLU A 323 -0.34 -14.73 2.96
C GLU A 323 -1.05 -13.43 2.57
N GLU A 324 -1.67 -13.37 1.39
CA GLU A 324 -2.42 -12.21 0.89
C GLU A 324 -3.79 -12.12 1.57
N VAL A 325 -4.43 -13.28 1.79
CA VAL A 325 -5.69 -13.40 2.54
C VAL A 325 -5.50 -12.96 3.99
N ASP A 326 -4.43 -13.40 4.64
CA ASP A 326 -4.12 -12.99 6.02
C ASP A 326 -3.77 -11.49 6.09
N LEU A 327 -3.07 -10.95 5.08
CA LEU A 327 -2.85 -9.51 4.98
C LEU A 327 -4.17 -8.72 4.89
N ILE A 328 -5.13 -9.16 4.09
CA ILE A 328 -6.46 -8.54 4.00
C ILE A 328 -7.16 -8.59 5.35
N LYS A 329 -7.15 -9.74 6.04
CA LYS A 329 -7.74 -9.85 7.38
C LYS A 329 -7.13 -8.88 8.36
N ASP A 330 -5.80 -8.75 8.37
CA ASP A 330 -5.10 -7.85 9.28
C ASP A 330 -5.37 -6.38 8.95
N LEU A 331 -5.46 -6.02 7.65
CA LEU A 331 -5.89 -4.69 7.22
C LEU A 331 -7.33 -4.41 7.63
N SER A 332 -8.26 -5.34 7.39
CA SER A 332 -9.67 -5.20 7.79
C SER A 332 -9.79 -5.01 9.29
N LYS A 333 -9.03 -5.77 10.09
CA LYS A 333 -8.93 -5.54 11.54
C LYS A 333 -8.45 -4.12 11.81
N GLY A 334 -7.37 -3.66 11.17
CA GLY A 334 -6.86 -2.29 11.33
C GLY A 334 -7.88 -1.19 11.00
N PHE A 335 -8.70 -1.37 9.96
CA PHE A 335 -9.80 -0.45 9.63
C PHE A 335 -10.95 -0.49 10.64
N ILE A 336 -11.27 -1.67 11.19
CA ILE A 336 -12.34 -1.84 12.17
C ILE A 336 -11.90 -1.35 13.56
N THR A 337 -10.68 -1.69 13.98
CA THR A 337 -10.12 -1.36 15.30
C THR A 337 -9.50 0.04 15.34
N GLY A 338 -9.29 0.70 14.20
CA GLY A 338 -8.74 2.06 14.07
C GLY A 338 -9.51 3.19 14.77
N LYS A 339 -10.52 2.88 15.59
CA LYS A 339 -11.18 3.79 16.54
C LYS A 339 -10.84 3.52 18.02
N GLN A 340 -10.17 2.41 18.35
CA GLN A 340 -9.62 2.14 19.68
C GLN A 340 -8.10 2.33 19.63
N LYS A 341 -7.61 3.26 20.46
CA LYS A 341 -6.19 3.54 20.67
C LYS A 341 -5.46 2.29 21.15
N VAL A 342 -4.97 1.46 20.24
CA VAL A 342 -3.85 0.57 20.53
C VAL A 342 -2.63 1.26 19.99
N GLU A 343 -1.81 1.84 20.87
CA GLU A 343 -0.44 2.27 20.53
C GLU A 343 0.39 1.02 20.20
N VAL A 344 0.18 0.43 19.02
CA VAL A 344 1.16 -0.47 18.45
C VAL A 344 2.29 0.43 17.96
N ARG A 345 3.34 0.55 18.76
CA ARG A 345 4.57 1.23 18.34
C ARG A 345 5.14 0.51 17.12
N SER A 346 4.88 1.07 15.94
CA SER A 346 5.53 0.66 14.69
C SER A 346 6.71 1.57 14.44
N GLU A 347 7.91 1.00 14.50
CA GLU A 347 9.15 1.70 14.18
C GLU A 347 9.15 2.19 12.72
N ASN A 348 8.61 1.38 11.80
CA ASN A 348 8.48 1.73 10.38
C ASN A 348 7.49 2.88 10.15
N LYS A 349 6.35 2.90 10.84
CA LYS A 349 5.41 4.04 10.81
C LYS A 349 6.13 5.31 11.27
N ASN A 350 6.85 5.23 12.39
CA ASN A 350 7.56 6.37 12.94
C ASN A 350 8.63 6.88 11.96
N LYS A 351 9.38 5.99 11.30
CA LYS A 351 10.35 6.35 10.25
C LYS A 351 9.67 7.07 9.08
N LEU A 352 8.56 6.55 8.56
CA LEU A 352 7.80 7.21 7.48
C LEU A 352 7.28 8.58 7.90
N ILE A 353 6.68 8.69 9.09
CA ILE A 353 6.18 9.95 9.62
C ILE A 353 7.32 10.94 9.80
N GLN A 354 8.49 10.54 10.32
CA GLN A 354 9.64 11.42 10.48
C GLN A 354 10.17 11.96 9.15
N LEU A 355 10.27 11.11 8.12
CA LEU A 355 10.70 11.54 6.77
C LEU A 355 9.73 12.58 6.17
N ILE A 356 8.43 12.32 6.32
CA ILE A 356 7.38 13.17 5.73
C ILE A 356 7.20 14.46 6.54
N SER A 357 7.21 14.39 7.87
CA SER A 357 7.05 15.52 8.78
C SER A 357 8.30 16.37 8.98
N ASN A 358 9.41 16.04 8.31
CA ASN A 358 10.61 16.89 8.29
C ASN A 358 10.19 18.35 8.02
N LYS A 359 10.56 19.28 8.90
CA LYS A 359 10.09 20.68 8.81
C LYS A 359 10.44 21.35 7.47
N PHE A 360 11.50 20.91 6.78
CA PHE A 360 11.85 21.40 5.43
C PHE A 360 10.82 20.99 4.35
N ASN A 361 9.92 20.06 4.65
CA ASN A 361 8.83 19.65 3.77
C ASN A 361 7.58 20.54 3.87
N PHE A 362 7.49 21.43 4.86
CA PHE A 362 6.35 22.34 5.06
C PHE A 362 4.96 21.66 5.06
N CYS A 363 4.89 20.41 5.51
CA CYS A 363 3.64 19.66 5.58
C CYS A 363 2.61 20.34 6.51
N SER A 364 1.34 20.36 6.12
CA SER A 364 0.23 20.87 6.93
C SER A 364 -0.07 19.93 8.10
N GLU A 365 -0.56 20.47 9.22
CA GLU A 365 -0.93 19.64 10.39
C GLU A 365 -2.11 18.71 10.08
N SER A 366 -3.06 19.18 9.27
CA SER A 366 -4.20 18.38 8.80
C SER A 366 -3.73 17.20 7.94
N PHE A 367 -2.77 17.41 7.03
CA PHE A 367 -2.17 16.32 6.25
C PHE A 367 -1.42 15.32 7.13
N LEU A 368 -0.55 15.78 8.04
CA LEU A 368 0.21 14.88 8.92
C LEU A 368 -0.70 14.07 9.85
N SER A 369 -1.77 14.70 10.37
CA SER A 369 -2.78 14.03 11.17
C SER A 369 -3.53 12.97 10.35
N ASN A 370 -4.02 13.34 9.16
CA ASN A 370 -4.72 12.43 8.25
C ASN A 370 -3.84 11.23 7.85
N LEU A 371 -2.58 11.49 7.51
CA LEU A 371 -1.60 10.49 7.14
C LEU A 371 -1.31 9.53 8.30
N SER A 372 -1.10 10.05 9.51
CA SER A 372 -0.85 9.24 10.70
C SER A 372 -2.03 8.32 11.02
N THR A 373 -3.26 8.81 10.94
CA THR A 373 -4.47 8.00 11.15
C THR A 373 -4.61 6.89 10.11
N HIS A 374 -4.38 7.19 8.84
CA HIS A 374 -4.45 6.17 7.80
C HIS A 374 -3.31 5.15 7.93
N PHE A 375 -2.10 5.57 8.31
CA PHE A 375 -1.00 4.62 8.57
C PHE A 375 -1.32 3.64 9.69
N ASP A 376 -2.15 3.99 10.68
CA ASP A 376 -2.60 3.03 11.69
C ASP A 376 -3.42 1.89 11.06
N CYS A 377 -4.29 2.20 10.10
CA CYS A 377 -5.05 1.19 9.36
C CYS A 377 -4.17 0.30 8.46
N PHE A 378 -3.03 0.81 8.00
CA PHE A 378 -2.11 0.12 7.09
C PHE A 378 -0.85 -0.44 7.77
N LEU A 379 -0.80 -0.49 9.11
CA LEU A 379 0.34 -1.05 9.86
C LEU A 379 0.79 -2.44 9.40
N PRO A 380 -0.11 -3.40 9.06
CA PRO A 380 0.30 -4.71 8.56
C PRO A 380 1.15 -4.66 7.29
N ILE A 381 0.94 -3.64 6.44
CA ILE A 381 1.75 -3.41 5.24
C ILE A 381 3.01 -2.62 5.62
N ILE A 382 2.87 -1.54 6.39
CA ILE A 382 3.98 -0.65 6.75
C ILE A 382 5.09 -1.40 7.52
N ASN A 383 4.72 -2.34 8.38
CA ASN A 383 5.67 -3.16 9.12
C ASN A 383 6.46 -4.14 8.25
N LYS A 384 5.98 -4.44 7.03
CA LYS A 384 6.69 -5.28 6.06
C LYS A 384 7.66 -4.50 5.17
N ILE A 385 7.66 -3.16 5.24
CA ILE A 385 8.62 -2.33 4.50
C ILE A 385 10.01 -2.58 5.06
N ASP A 386 10.94 -2.95 4.20
CA ASP A 386 12.34 -3.10 4.58
C ASP A 386 13.02 -1.73 4.64
N PHE A 387 13.32 -1.29 5.87
CA PHE A 387 14.09 -0.08 6.16
C PHE A 387 15.57 -0.41 6.42
N LYS A 388 16.09 -1.56 5.99
CA LYS A 388 17.55 -1.78 5.97
C LYS A 388 18.19 -0.91 4.91
N ASP A 389 19.23 -0.19 5.30
CA ASP A 389 20.05 0.66 4.43
C ASP A 389 19.26 1.69 3.60
N TYR A 390 18.02 2.03 4.01
CA TYR A 390 17.16 2.99 3.30
C TYR A 390 17.74 4.40 3.23
N LEU A 391 18.65 4.71 4.17
CA LEU A 391 19.44 5.93 4.20
C LEU A 391 20.81 5.69 3.59
N GLN A 392 21.42 6.77 3.12
CA GLN A 392 22.84 6.75 2.76
C GLN A 392 23.72 6.35 3.98
N PRO A 393 24.86 5.67 3.77
CA PRO A 393 25.70 5.18 4.87
C PRO A 393 26.14 6.30 5.82
N ASN A 394 26.01 6.05 7.14
CA ASN A 394 26.36 7.01 8.21
C ASN A 394 25.60 8.34 8.18
N LYS A 395 24.43 8.41 7.52
CA LYS A 395 23.60 9.61 7.46
C LYS A 395 22.28 9.41 8.20
N THR A 396 21.79 10.49 8.81
CA THR A 396 20.45 10.57 9.42
C THR A 396 19.74 11.80 8.89
N PRO A 397 18.40 11.78 8.71
CA PRO A 397 17.65 12.95 8.26
C PRO A 397 17.98 14.20 9.09
N ILE A 398 18.16 15.34 8.42
CA ILE A 398 18.51 16.59 9.10
C ILE A 398 17.35 16.99 10.02
N ASN A 399 17.61 17.02 11.33
CA ASN A 399 16.58 17.36 12.31
C ASN A 399 16.45 18.88 12.47
N ALA A 400 15.45 19.44 11.81
CA ALA A 400 15.17 20.87 11.84
C ALA A 400 14.16 21.29 12.93
N ASN A 401 13.76 20.38 13.83
CA ASN A 401 12.72 20.66 14.82
C ASN A 401 13.08 21.78 15.79
N PHE A 402 14.37 22.01 16.03
CA PHE A 402 14.88 23.04 16.94
C PHE A 402 14.94 24.44 16.32
N LEU A 403 14.71 24.57 15.00
CA LEU A 403 14.72 25.85 14.32
C LEU A 403 13.39 26.59 14.47
N ASN A 404 13.48 27.91 14.70
CA ASN A 404 12.34 28.83 14.73
C ASN A 404 11.98 29.33 13.33
N ASN A 405 10.83 30.01 13.18
CA ASN A 405 10.34 30.47 11.87
C ASN A 405 11.31 31.42 11.15
N LEU A 406 12.03 32.28 11.89
CA LEU A 406 13.00 33.21 11.31
C LEU A 406 14.21 32.45 10.76
N GLN A 407 14.75 31.50 11.52
CA GLN A 407 15.85 30.63 11.07
C GLN A 407 15.46 29.77 9.87
N PHE A 408 14.19 29.35 9.78
CA PHE A 408 13.68 28.68 8.59
C PHE A 408 13.66 29.59 7.36
N GLN A 409 13.20 30.83 7.52
CA GLN A 409 13.20 31.83 6.44
C GLN A 409 14.64 32.13 6.00
N GLU A 410 15.58 32.24 6.93
CA GLU A 410 16.99 32.47 6.61
C GLU A 410 17.61 31.32 5.82
N ILE A 411 17.32 30.07 6.18
CA ILE A 411 17.78 28.89 5.42
C ILE A 411 17.09 28.81 4.06
N GLU A 412 15.79 29.12 3.98
CA GLU A 412 15.07 29.18 2.72
C GLU A 412 15.66 30.23 1.77
N ASP A 413 15.89 31.46 2.28
CA ASP A 413 16.57 32.53 1.55
C ASP A 413 17.98 32.11 1.14
N LEU A 414 18.69 31.37 2.01
CA LEU A 414 20.02 30.84 1.72
C LEU A 414 19.99 29.87 0.54
N VAL A 415 19.06 28.91 0.56
CA VAL A 415 18.89 27.94 -0.52
C VAL A 415 18.49 28.66 -1.81
N GLN A 416 17.58 29.63 -1.75
CA GLN A 416 17.17 30.42 -2.91
C GLN A 416 18.32 31.26 -3.50
N ARG A 417 19.22 31.78 -2.65
CA ARG A 417 20.47 32.43 -3.08
C ARG A 417 21.45 31.43 -3.72
N LEU A 418 21.52 30.20 -3.23
CA LEU A 418 22.32 29.10 -3.81
C LEU A 418 21.72 28.54 -5.11
N GLU A 419 20.40 28.71 -5.33
CA GLU A 419 19.75 28.36 -6.58
C GLU A 419 19.97 29.41 -7.67
N THR A 420 19.95 30.70 -7.32
CA THR A 420 20.13 31.82 -8.27
C THR A 420 21.55 31.91 -8.81
N SER A 421 22.52 31.42 -8.05
CA SER A 421 23.94 31.25 -8.41
C SER A 421 24.17 30.13 -9.44
N ASN A 422 23.32 29.10 -9.45
CA ASN A 422 23.50 27.90 -10.26
C ASN A 422 22.61 27.79 -11.53
N ASN A 423 21.89 28.83 -11.96
CA ASN A 423 20.96 28.68 -13.09
C ASN A 423 21.43 29.30 -14.42
N LYS A 424 21.80 28.42 -15.36
CA LYS A 424 21.26 28.45 -16.74
C LYS A 424 20.73 27.05 -17.09
N GLN A 425 19.42 27.00 -17.37
CA GLN A 425 18.67 26.06 -18.24
C GLN A 425 17.47 25.33 -17.61
N ASN A 426 16.44 25.28 -18.47
CA ASN A 426 15.32 24.34 -18.57
C ASN A 426 14.03 24.66 -17.79
N GLN A 427 13.13 25.38 -18.48
CA GLN A 427 11.68 25.15 -18.38
C GLN A 427 11.27 24.23 -19.54
N LYS A 428 10.63 23.11 -19.22
CA LYS A 428 9.85 22.31 -20.19
C LYS A 428 8.37 22.52 -19.92
N ASN A 429 7.66 22.86 -21.00
CA ASN A 429 6.22 22.93 -21.09
C ASN A 429 5.57 21.56 -20.92
N VAL A 430 4.40 21.49 -20.27
CA VAL A 430 3.43 20.40 -20.44
C VAL A 430 2.01 20.97 -20.48
N ASN A 431 1.29 20.66 -21.57
CA ASN A 431 -0.14 20.88 -21.76
C ASN A 431 -0.89 19.55 -21.58
N GLY A 432 -2.11 19.57 -20.99
CA GLY A 432 -3.17 18.56 -21.21
C GLY A 432 -3.85 17.89 -20.00
N ASN A 433 -5.17 18.13 -19.84
CA ASN A 433 -6.19 17.50 -18.98
C ASN A 433 -6.22 17.79 -17.47
N LEU A 434 -7.05 18.76 -17.08
CA LEU A 434 -7.11 19.42 -15.76
C LEU A 434 -7.31 18.49 -14.54
N LEU A 435 -8.12 17.42 -14.63
CA LEU A 435 -8.44 16.59 -13.47
C LEU A 435 -7.38 15.51 -13.18
N ASN A 436 -6.90 14.83 -14.22
CA ASN A 436 -5.79 13.87 -14.10
C ASN A 436 -4.47 14.58 -13.78
N GLN A 437 -4.26 15.80 -14.29
CA GLN A 437 -3.09 16.62 -13.94
C GLN A 437 -3.07 17.03 -12.47
N GLN A 438 -4.20 17.42 -11.88
CA GLN A 438 -4.23 17.76 -10.45
C GLN A 438 -3.89 16.56 -9.57
N ILE A 439 -4.37 15.37 -9.96
CA ILE A 439 -4.07 14.11 -9.28
C ILE A 439 -2.58 13.76 -9.40
N GLU A 440 -2.02 13.80 -10.61
CA GLU A 440 -0.60 13.55 -10.84
C GLU A 440 0.28 14.58 -10.12
N MET A 441 -0.13 15.85 -10.06
CA MET A 441 0.57 16.89 -9.32
C MET A 441 0.60 16.62 -7.81
N LYS A 442 -0.50 16.17 -7.21
CA LYS A 442 -0.52 15.82 -5.78
C LYS A 442 0.37 14.60 -5.49
N GLN A 443 0.42 13.62 -6.39
CA GLN A 443 1.32 12.47 -6.27
C GLN A 443 2.80 12.88 -6.41
N GLN A 444 3.11 13.77 -7.34
CA GLN A 444 4.46 14.33 -7.49
C GLN A 444 4.88 15.11 -6.23
N LYS A 445 3.97 15.88 -5.64
CA LYS A 445 4.21 16.56 -4.35
C LYS A 445 4.45 15.59 -3.20
N LEU A 446 3.76 14.45 -3.16
CA LEU A 446 4.01 13.39 -2.17
C LEU A 446 5.39 12.75 -2.38
N ILE A 447 5.74 12.45 -3.63
CA ILE A 447 7.05 11.88 -3.99
C ILE A 447 8.18 12.84 -3.61
N SER A 448 8.00 14.16 -3.82
CA SER A 448 9.02 15.16 -3.51
C SER A 448 9.37 15.21 -2.02
N LEU A 449 8.47 14.77 -1.12
CA LEU A 449 8.76 14.66 0.31
C LEU A 449 9.83 13.59 0.59
N PHE A 450 9.80 12.48 -0.14
CA PHE A 450 10.80 11.42 -0.02
C PHE A 450 12.11 11.76 -0.75
N GLU A 451 12.01 12.52 -1.85
CA GLU A 451 13.16 13.01 -2.64
C GLU A 451 13.90 14.18 -1.98
N ASN A 452 13.33 14.80 -0.95
CA ASN A 452 13.98 15.88 -0.24
C ASN A 452 15.35 15.40 0.26
N LYS A 453 16.44 15.95 -0.29
CA LYS A 453 17.79 15.46 -0.03
C LYS A 453 18.19 15.55 1.45
N THR A 454 17.52 16.38 2.25
CA THR A 454 17.72 16.43 3.71
C THR A 454 17.24 15.16 4.43
N ASN A 455 16.47 14.31 3.76
CA ASN A 455 16.06 13.00 4.24
C ASN A 455 17.11 11.90 3.99
N TYR A 456 18.11 12.13 3.14
CA TYR A 456 19.18 11.18 2.78
C TYR A 456 18.70 9.78 2.37
N CYS A 457 17.49 9.66 1.83
CA CYS A 457 16.99 8.41 1.26
C CYS A 457 17.89 7.94 0.10
N ASN A 458 18.16 6.65 0.01
CA ASN A 458 18.86 6.09 -1.14
C ASN A 458 17.96 6.06 -2.40
N ASP A 459 18.57 5.96 -3.58
CA ASP A 459 17.84 6.01 -4.85
C ASP A 459 16.86 4.82 -5.01
N GLN A 460 17.23 3.65 -4.48
CA GLN A 460 16.40 2.44 -4.56
C GLN A 460 15.10 2.61 -3.77
N PHE A 461 15.16 3.20 -2.58
CA PHE A 461 14.02 3.49 -1.73
C PHE A 461 13.11 4.53 -2.38
N ILE A 462 13.69 5.62 -2.92
CA ILE A 462 12.94 6.65 -3.66
C ILE A 462 12.23 6.03 -4.86
N GLN A 463 12.90 5.15 -5.63
CA GLN A 463 12.28 4.48 -6.76
C GLN A 463 11.18 3.50 -6.34
N ASN A 464 11.37 2.76 -5.25
CA ASN A 464 10.33 1.89 -4.70
C ASN A 464 9.10 2.71 -4.26
N ALA A 465 9.30 3.88 -3.65
CA ALA A 465 8.24 4.79 -3.27
C ALA A 465 7.49 5.33 -4.51
N LYS A 466 8.21 5.76 -5.55
CA LYS A 466 7.62 6.19 -6.84
C LYS A 466 6.77 5.10 -7.47
N ASN A 467 7.34 3.90 -7.61
CA ASN A 467 6.64 2.74 -8.18
C ASN A 467 5.38 2.40 -7.38
N SER A 468 5.44 2.48 -6.05
CA SER A 468 4.29 2.21 -5.17
C SER A 468 3.19 3.26 -5.31
N VAL A 469 3.55 4.55 -5.32
CA VAL A 469 2.59 5.66 -5.52
C VAL A 469 1.91 5.57 -6.88
N GLN A 470 2.65 5.22 -7.94
CA GLN A 470 2.09 5.04 -9.27
C GLN A 470 1.20 3.80 -9.38
N LYS A 471 1.67 2.64 -8.90
CA LYS A 471 0.95 1.38 -8.95
C LYS A 471 -0.36 1.40 -8.17
N TYR A 472 -0.41 2.13 -7.05
CA TYR A 472 -1.57 2.22 -6.17
C TYR A 472 -2.18 3.63 -6.13
N SER A 473 -2.05 4.37 -7.23
CA SER A 473 -2.44 5.78 -7.37
C SER A 473 -3.83 6.11 -6.82
N GLN A 474 -4.85 5.33 -7.18
CA GLN A 474 -6.23 5.55 -6.72
C GLN A 474 -6.38 5.47 -5.19
N ILE A 475 -5.73 4.48 -4.57
CA ILE A 475 -5.74 4.29 -3.11
C ILE A 475 -5.01 5.45 -2.43
N VAL A 476 -3.83 5.81 -2.94
CA VAL A 476 -3.01 6.90 -2.42
C VAL A 476 -3.78 8.23 -2.45
N ASN A 477 -4.46 8.51 -3.57
CA ASN A 477 -5.22 9.73 -3.74
C ASN A 477 -6.41 9.82 -2.79
N HIS A 478 -7.21 8.75 -2.72
CA HIS A 478 -8.46 8.76 -1.98
C HIS A 478 -8.24 8.82 -0.47
N LEU A 479 -7.22 8.10 0.03
CA LEU A 479 -6.99 7.97 1.47
C LEU A 479 -6.03 9.02 2.02
N PHE A 480 -4.95 9.32 1.29
CA PHE A 480 -3.85 10.14 1.83
C PHE A 480 -3.81 11.56 1.25
N LEU A 481 -4.25 11.76 0.00
CA LEU A 481 -4.13 13.05 -0.71
C LEU A 481 -5.47 13.81 -0.88
N ASN A 482 -6.47 13.43 -0.08
CA ASN A 482 -7.77 14.11 0.02
C ASN A 482 -7.71 15.44 0.79
N VAL A 483 -6.55 15.76 1.39
CA VAL A 483 -6.25 17.01 2.09
C VAL A 483 -5.03 17.70 1.45
N GLU A 484 -4.87 19.00 1.68
CA GLU A 484 -3.72 19.75 1.16
C GLU A 484 -2.43 19.38 1.89
N ILE A 485 -1.41 18.98 1.12
CA ILE A 485 -0.13 18.47 1.63
C ILE A 485 0.65 19.57 2.36
N PHE A 486 0.70 20.78 1.81
CA PHE A 486 1.51 21.88 2.32
C PHE A 486 0.70 22.91 3.11
N LYS A 487 1.35 23.64 4.02
CA LYS A 487 0.74 24.74 4.79
C LYS A 487 0.30 25.90 3.88
N ASP A 488 -0.71 26.65 4.32
CA ASP A 488 -1.18 27.86 3.65
C ASP A 488 0.02 28.81 3.38
N ASN A 489 0.14 29.26 2.13
CA ASN A 489 1.26 30.07 1.58
C ASN A 489 2.51 29.30 1.09
N LYS A 490 2.55 27.96 1.13
CA LYS A 490 3.62 27.15 0.52
C LYS A 490 3.06 26.19 -0.53
N SER A 491 3.74 26.05 -1.68
CA SER A 491 3.31 25.21 -2.80
C SER A 491 4.20 24.00 -3.06
N GLN A 492 5.39 23.95 -2.45
CA GLN A 492 6.42 22.91 -2.59
C GLN A 492 7.35 22.86 -1.36
N THR A 493 8.15 21.79 -1.24
CA THR A 493 9.25 21.69 -0.28
C THR A 493 10.37 22.67 -0.64
N ILE A 494 11.33 22.90 0.27
CA ILE A 494 12.58 23.58 -0.12
C ILE A 494 13.28 22.74 -1.18
N ASP A 495 13.67 23.36 -2.30
CA ASP A 495 14.30 22.67 -3.42
C ASP A 495 15.82 22.53 -3.21
N PHE A 496 16.22 21.44 -2.57
CA PHE A 496 17.64 21.09 -2.42
C PHE A 496 18.21 20.36 -3.65
N SER A 497 17.44 20.15 -4.73
CA SER A 497 17.86 19.36 -5.89
C SER A 497 19.10 19.92 -6.58
N LYS A 498 19.28 21.25 -6.51
CA LYS A 498 20.42 21.97 -7.10
C LYS A 498 21.66 22.02 -6.21
N LEU A 499 21.58 21.56 -4.96
CA LEU A 499 22.73 21.52 -4.06
C LEU A 499 23.53 20.22 -4.21
N THR A 500 24.85 20.35 -4.16
CA THR A 500 25.77 19.20 -4.09
C THR A 500 25.67 18.49 -2.74
N THR A 501 26.05 17.22 -2.66
CA THR A 501 26.07 16.48 -1.39
C THR A 501 26.89 17.19 -0.32
N LYS A 502 28.03 17.78 -0.71
CA LYS A 502 28.88 18.56 0.21
C LYS A 502 28.17 19.80 0.75
N GLN A 503 27.35 20.47 -0.07
CA GLN A 503 26.54 21.63 0.36
C GLN A 503 25.39 21.23 1.29
N ILE A 504 24.87 20.01 1.18
CA ILE A 504 23.86 19.50 2.11
C ILE A 504 24.53 19.11 3.43
N ASP A 505 25.70 18.49 3.37
CA ASP A 505 26.47 18.08 4.54
C ASP A 505 26.86 19.24 5.46
N ASN A 506 27.25 20.40 4.93
CA ASN A 506 27.48 21.54 5.81
C ASN A 506 26.23 22.38 6.11
N LEU A 507 25.09 22.18 5.42
CA LEU A 507 23.80 22.69 5.89
C LEU A 507 23.40 21.93 7.16
N GLU A 508 23.63 20.62 7.18
CA GLU A 508 23.49 19.81 8.38
C GLU A 508 24.42 20.32 9.50
N GLN A 509 25.71 20.57 9.22
CA GLN A 509 26.62 21.17 10.21
C GLN A 509 26.14 22.52 10.71
N LEU A 510 25.62 23.37 9.83
CA LEU A 510 25.06 24.68 10.18
C LEU A 510 23.85 24.52 11.09
N VAL A 511 22.88 23.67 10.73
CA VAL A 511 21.70 23.39 11.55
C VAL A 511 22.10 22.87 12.92
N ASN A 512 23.03 21.91 12.97
CA ASN A 512 23.55 21.36 14.23
C ASN A 512 24.24 22.44 15.07
N LYS A 513 25.01 23.33 14.43
CA LYS A 513 25.69 24.43 15.13
C LYS A 513 24.72 25.47 15.64
N THR A 514 23.71 25.84 14.84
CA THR A 514 22.63 26.75 15.23
C THR A 514 21.83 26.17 16.39
N SER A 515 21.56 24.86 16.38
CA SER A 515 20.92 24.16 17.51
C SER A 515 21.79 24.23 18.77
N GLN A 516 23.08 23.89 18.66
CA GLN A 516 24.03 23.95 19.78
C GLN A 516 24.10 25.37 20.38
N LEU A 517 24.17 26.40 19.54
CA LEU A 517 24.21 27.80 20.00
C LEU A 517 22.89 28.20 20.65
N THR A 518 21.76 27.73 20.12
CA THR A 518 20.43 27.99 20.70
C THR A 518 20.26 27.32 22.06
N GLU A 519 20.75 26.09 22.24
CA GLU A 519 20.78 25.42 23.56
C GLU A 519 21.74 26.11 24.53
N GLN A 520 22.90 26.55 24.06
CA GLN A 520 23.93 27.17 24.89
C GLN A 520 23.55 28.58 25.37
N PHE A 521 22.89 29.38 24.53
CA PHE A 521 22.61 30.79 24.81
C PHE A 521 21.11 31.11 24.99
N GLY A 522 20.22 30.13 24.77
CA GLY A 522 18.77 30.25 24.97
C GLY A 522 18.05 31.20 24.00
N GLN A 523 16.73 31.33 24.14
CA GLN A 523 15.95 32.33 23.38
C GLN A 523 16.34 33.78 23.69
N ALA A 524 16.98 34.04 24.84
CA ALA A 524 17.43 35.36 25.24
C ALA A 524 18.49 35.96 24.30
N TYR A 525 19.32 35.10 23.68
CA TYR A 525 20.32 35.52 22.68
C TYR A 525 19.67 36.10 21.41
N TYR A 526 18.64 35.44 20.90
CA TYR A 526 17.92 35.87 19.68
C TYR A 526 16.92 37.00 19.94
N ASN A 527 16.45 37.17 21.18
CA ASN A 527 15.51 38.24 21.56
C ASN A 527 16.21 39.53 22.06
N SER A 528 17.54 39.57 22.14
CA SER A 528 18.24 40.76 22.62
C SER A 528 18.29 41.85 21.53
N THR A 529 17.56 42.95 21.75
CA THR A 529 17.49 44.11 20.85
C THR A 529 18.68 45.07 21.01
N SER A 530 19.83 44.62 21.53
CA SER A 530 20.96 45.50 21.83
C SER A 530 22.00 45.52 20.69
N PRO A 531 22.27 46.68 20.05
CA PRO A 531 23.25 46.81 18.96
C PRO A 531 24.72 46.60 19.39
N ILE A 532 24.99 46.30 20.66
CA ILE A 532 26.35 46.27 21.21
C ILE A 532 27.06 44.92 20.99
N LEU A 533 26.35 43.86 20.58
CA LEU A 533 26.94 42.53 20.38
C LEU A 533 27.41 42.23 18.95
N GLU A 534 26.98 42.96 17.91
CA GLU A 534 27.46 42.72 16.54
C GLU A 534 28.90 43.23 16.31
N GLN A 535 29.31 44.34 16.92
CA GLN A 535 30.70 44.84 16.81
C GLN A 535 31.69 44.05 17.67
N GLN A 536 31.25 43.52 18.81
CA GLN A 536 32.09 42.65 19.64
C GLN A 536 32.17 41.23 19.07
N ASN A 537 31.10 40.71 18.47
CA ASN A 537 31.11 39.38 17.84
C ASN A 537 31.74 39.36 16.44
N SER A 538 31.66 40.44 15.64
CA SER A 538 32.42 40.49 14.38
C SER A 538 33.91 40.48 14.63
N ASN A 539 34.41 41.20 15.64
CA ASN A 539 35.82 41.11 16.07
C ASN A 539 36.14 39.77 16.76
N PHE A 540 35.22 39.16 17.52
CA PHE A 540 35.45 37.84 18.13
C PHE A 540 35.49 36.71 17.08
N ILE A 541 34.61 36.80 16.06
CA ILE A 541 34.59 35.93 14.90
C ILE A 541 35.83 36.20 14.05
N LEU A 542 36.11 37.42 13.61
CA LEU A 542 37.32 37.77 12.83
C LEU A 542 38.64 37.41 13.52
N ASN A 543 38.73 37.56 14.86
CA ASN A 543 39.93 37.17 15.62
C ASN A 543 40.06 35.66 15.83
N LYS A 544 38.96 34.89 15.79
CA LYS A 544 38.97 33.41 15.73
C LYS A 544 39.11 32.87 14.30
N LEU A 545 38.76 33.66 13.28
CA LEU A 545 38.92 33.41 11.85
C LEU A 545 40.34 33.73 11.35
N GLY A 546 41.36 33.66 12.21
CA GLY A 546 42.75 33.74 11.77
C GLY A 546 43.06 32.62 10.77
N ASN A 547 43.65 32.98 9.62
CA ASN A 547 44.16 32.10 8.53
C ASN A 547 43.63 30.65 8.59
N ASN A 548 42.34 30.46 8.35
CA ASN A 548 41.73 29.15 8.48
C ASN A 548 41.34 28.63 7.10
N LYS A 549 42.08 27.63 6.60
CA LYS A 549 41.75 26.86 5.39
C LYS A 549 40.31 26.36 5.43
N ASP A 550 39.74 26.15 6.61
CA ASP A 550 38.36 25.73 6.81
C ASP A 550 37.34 26.79 6.34
N ILE A 551 37.66 28.10 6.41
CA ILE A 551 36.79 29.18 5.93
C ILE A 551 36.90 29.31 4.41
N GLU A 552 38.11 29.25 3.86
CA GLU A 552 38.28 29.18 2.40
C GLU A 552 37.56 27.96 1.85
N GLN A 553 37.65 26.82 2.53
CA GLN A 553 36.92 25.61 2.18
C GLN A 553 35.41 25.80 2.33
N LEU A 554 34.91 26.52 3.35
CA LEU A 554 33.49 26.84 3.52
C LEU A 554 32.98 27.77 2.41
N LEU A 555 33.76 28.78 2.03
CA LEU A 555 33.46 29.72 0.94
C LEU A 555 33.50 29.04 -0.44
N VAL A 556 34.41 28.08 -0.63
CA VAL A 556 34.47 27.22 -1.83
C VAL A 556 33.30 26.24 -1.87
N ASN A 557 32.88 25.71 -0.72
CA ASN A 557 31.76 24.77 -0.64
C ASN A 557 30.39 25.48 -0.73
N TYR A 558 30.32 26.76 -0.34
CA TYR A 558 29.11 27.57 -0.33
C TYR A 558 29.32 28.94 -1.01
N PRO A 559 28.96 29.05 -2.30
CA PRO A 559 28.93 30.33 -2.99
C PRO A 559 27.69 31.16 -2.60
N ILE A 560 27.34 31.22 -1.30
CA ILE A 560 26.27 32.12 -0.81
C ILE A 560 26.64 33.59 -0.88
N PHE A 561 27.94 33.85 -1.07
CA PHE A 561 28.47 35.16 -1.40
C PHE A 561 28.72 35.32 -2.90
N GLU A 562 27.91 34.70 -3.77
CA GLU A 562 28.00 34.94 -5.22
C GLU A 562 27.68 36.38 -5.66
N ASN A 563 27.43 37.30 -4.73
CA ASN A 563 27.50 38.74 -4.97
C ASN A 563 28.29 39.51 -3.90
N ILE A 564 29.40 38.96 -3.43
CA ILE A 564 30.56 39.82 -3.13
C ILE A 564 31.64 39.51 -4.17
N ASN A 565 31.30 39.70 -5.44
CA ASN A 565 32.27 40.36 -6.31
C ASN A 565 32.46 41.77 -5.75
N LEU A 566 33.22 41.92 -4.67
CA LEU A 566 34.13 43.05 -4.61
C LEU A 566 35.10 42.71 -5.73
N PRO A 567 35.07 43.38 -6.89
CA PRO A 567 36.13 43.18 -7.85
C PRO A 567 37.36 43.70 -7.11
N GLN A 568 38.16 42.78 -6.56
CA GLN A 568 39.46 43.09 -6.02
C GLN A 568 40.32 43.45 -7.22
N LEU A 569 40.15 44.69 -7.67
CA LEU A 569 40.95 45.28 -8.71
C LEU A 569 42.12 45.95 -8.00
N ASN A 570 43.31 45.47 -8.34
CA ASN A 570 44.58 46.07 -7.97
C ASN A 570 44.71 47.42 -8.71
N ILE A 571 43.93 48.43 -8.28
CA ILE A 571 44.14 49.81 -8.73
C ILE A 571 45.42 50.28 -8.05
N GLU A 572 46.50 50.26 -8.81
CA GLU A 572 47.81 50.73 -8.35
C GLU A 572 47.85 52.26 -8.42
N PHE A 573 48.49 52.90 -7.46
CA PHE A 573 48.75 54.34 -7.50
C PHE A 573 50.22 54.59 -7.81
N ILE A 574 50.51 55.66 -8.54
CA ILE A 574 51.85 56.14 -8.89
C ILE A 574 51.99 57.62 -8.55
N LYS A 575 53.22 58.05 -8.29
CA LYS A 575 53.57 59.46 -8.09
C LYS A 575 53.76 60.14 -9.44
N SER A 576 53.33 61.39 -9.57
CA SER A 576 53.67 62.17 -10.78
C SER A 576 55.12 62.65 -10.75
N TYR A 577 55.64 63.10 -11.89
CA TYR A 577 56.94 63.79 -11.95
C TYR A 577 56.83 65.32 -11.73
N LYS A 578 55.61 65.82 -11.46
CA LYS A 578 55.35 67.24 -11.28
C LYS A 578 55.65 67.70 -9.85
N ASP A 579 56.26 68.87 -9.71
CA ASP A 579 56.63 69.49 -8.43
C ASP A 579 57.34 68.49 -7.50
N ASP A 580 57.02 68.51 -6.21
CA ASP A 580 57.64 67.65 -5.18
C ASP A 580 56.94 66.29 -5.04
N SER A 581 56.14 65.85 -6.04
CA SER A 581 55.39 64.58 -6.00
C SER A 581 56.24 63.36 -5.67
N GLN A 582 57.50 63.34 -6.10
CA GLN A 582 58.42 62.22 -5.82
C GLN A 582 58.80 62.10 -4.34
N GLN A 583 58.68 63.18 -3.57
CA GLN A 583 58.94 63.22 -2.13
C GLN A 583 57.78 62.64 -1.30
N LEU A 584 56.60 62.39 -1.89
CA LEU A 584 55.50 61.69 -1.23
C LEU A 584 55.87 60.23 -0.97
N THR A 585 55.45 59.66 0.16
CA THR A 585 55.62 58.23 0.43
C THR A 585 54.32 57.50 0.13
N LEU A 586 54.36 56.45 -0.68
CA LEU A 586 53.18 55.68 -1.08
C LEU A 586 53.33 54.23 -0.59
N GLU A 587 52.51 53.84 0.38
CA GLU A 587 52.53 52.53 1.02
C GLU A 587 51.29 51.71 0.62
N LYS A 588 51.50 50.49 0.13
CA LYS A 588 50.40 49.57 -0.21
C LYS A 588 49.97 48.78 1.03
N LYS A 589 48.69 48.84 1.40
CA LYS A 589 48.09 47.99 2.44
C LYS A 589 47.78 46.58 1.91
N LYS A 590 47.83 45.57 2.79
CA LYS A 590 47.61 44.14 2.46
C LYS A 590 46.23 43.83 1.85
N LEU A 591 45.24 44.70 2.00
CA LEU A 591 43.83 44.49 1.62
C LEU A 591 43.32 45.49 0.56
N SER A 592 44.11 45.80 -0.47
CA SER A 592 43.71 46.67 -1.60
C SER A 592 43.37 48.12 -1.21
N GLY A 593 44.29 48.76 -0.48
CA GLY A 593 44.28 50.20 -0.20
C GLY A 593 45.68 50.80 -0.24
N TYR A 594 45.79 52.12 -0.36
CA TYR A 594 47.06 52.85 -0.33
C TYR A 594 47.05 53.87 0.81
N ILE A 595 48.19 54.08 1.44
CA ILE A 595 48.42 55.25 2.28
C ILE A 595 49.44 56.11 1.56
N VAL A 596 49.06 57.35 1.24
CA VAL A 596 50.01 58.37 0.85
C VAL A 596 50.34 59.23 2.06
N LYS A 597 51.62 59.27 2.41
CA LYS A 597 52.16 60.05 3.53
C LYS A 597 52.95 61.22 3.01
N GLN A 598 52.67 62.38 3.60
CA GLN A 598 53.37 63.62 3.34
C GLN A 598 54.00 64.10 4.65
N PRO A 599 55.26 63.75 4.95
CA PRO A 599 55.88 64.08 6.23
C PRO A 599 56.16 65.58 6.41
N LYS A 600 56.35 66.34 5.32
CA LYS A 600 56.54 67.80 5.34
C LYS A 600 55.63 68.49 4.34
N SER A 601 55.18 69.70 4.64
CA SER A 601 54.33 70.50 3.76
C SER A 601 54.99 70.74 2.39
N LEU A 602 54.40 70.21 1.31
CA LEU A 602 54.93 70.26 -0.06
C LEU A 602 53.80 70.30 -1.09
N LYS A 603 54.18 70.54 -2.35
CA LYS A 603 53.28 70.46 -3.51
C LYS A 603 53.55 69.18 -4.29
N GLY A 604 52.58 68.27 -4.35
CA GLY A 604 52.75 67.00 -5.05
C GLY A 604 51.42 66.30 -5.31
N GLN A 605 51.43 65.24 -6.10
CA GLN A 605 50.21 64.51 -6.48
C GLN A 605 50.49 63.05 -6.85
N ILE A 606 49.49 62.22 -6.60
CA ILE A 606 49.45 60.81 -6.97
C ILE A 606 48.23 60.52 -7.84
N PHE A 607 48.32 59.47 -8.66
CA PHE A 607 47.26 59.06 -9.56
C PHE A 607 47.18 57.55 -9.71
N THR A 608 46.06 57.05 -10.18
CA THR A 608 45.91 55.64 -10.58
C THR A 608 46.85 55.31 -11.75
N ARG A 609 47.49 54.13 -11.71
CA ARG A 609 48.33 53.58 -12.77
C ARG A 609 47.43 53.12 -13.91
N GLY A 610 47.34 53.93 -14.95
CA GLY A 610 46.43 53.68 -16.07
C GLY A 610 45.16 54.51 -16.02
N LYS A 611 44.39 54.42 -17.10
CA LYS A 611 43.10 55.08 -17.24
C LYS A 611 42.00 54.31 -16.51
N LEU A 612 41.00 55.04 -16.03
CA LEU A 612 39.74 54.48 -15.58
C LEU A 612 38.96 53.98 -16.81
N ASP A 613 38.34 52.81 -16.70
CA ASP A 613 37.43 52.30 -17.72
C ASP A 613 36.18 53.20 -17.76
N PRO A 614 35.83 53.79 -18.92
CA PRO A 614 34.73 54.74 -18.96
C PRO A 614 33.38 54.16 -18.53
N LYS A 615 33.15 52.85 -18.67
CA LYS A 615 31.86 52.20 -18.40
C LYS A 615 31.69 51.76 -16.95
N ILE A 616 32.77 51.69 -16.19
CA ILE A 616 32.77 51.18 -14.81
C ILE A 616 32.43 52.30 -13.81
N ASN A 617 31.66 51.96 -12.78
CA ASN A 617 31.44 52.83 -11.62
C ASN A 617 32.57 52.62 -10.60
N TYR A 618 33.37 53.66 -10.36
CA TYR A 618 34.43 53.67 -9.35
C TYR A 618 33.96 54.41 -8.10
N ILE A 619 34.37 53.90 -6.92
CA ILE A 619 34.20 54.57 -5.64
C ILE A 619 35.57 54.63 -4.96
N PHE A 620 36.03 55.83 -4.63
CA PHE A 620 37.26 56.07 -3.88
C PHE A 620 36.88 56.67 -2.52
N ARG A 621 37.22 55.98 -1.43
CA ARG A 621 37.10 56.53 -0.08
C ARG A 621 38.46 57.01 0.36
N CYS A 622 38.56 58.30 0.67
CA CYS A 622 39.79 58.93 1.09
C CYS A 622 39.65 59.40 2.54
N LYS A 623 40.41 58.78 3.44
CA LYS A 623 40.44 59.08 4.86
C LYS A 623 41.73 59.80 5.22
N SER A 624 41.59 61.02 5.68
CA SER A 624 42.68 61.84 6.18
C SER A 624 42.92 61.60 7.67
N ASN A 625 44.18 61.60 8.09
CA ASN A 625 44.53 61.63 9.51
C ASN A 625 44.15 62.97 10.20
N LYS A 626 44.00 64.05 9.42
CA LYS A 626 43.62 65.40 9.87
C LYS A 626 42.32 65.86 9.20
N TYR A 627 41.64 66.87 9.76
CA TYR A 627 40.47 67.44 9.09
C TYR A 627 40.86 68.07 7.75
N LEU A 628 39.94 68.06 6.78
CA LEU A 628 40.18 68.58 5.44
C LEU A 628 40.22 70.12 5.37
N ALA A 629 40.01 70.81 6.50
CA ALA A 629 40.23 72.25 6.64
C ALA A 629 41.74 72.58 6.59
N CYS A 630 42.33 72.43 5.40
CA CYS A 630 43.75 72.57 5.12
C CYS A 630 43.97 73.31 3.78
N ASN A 631 45.19 73.77 3.55
CA ASN A 631 45.55 74.46 2.32
C ASN A 631 45.67 73.48 1.14
N HIS A 632 44.85 73.71 0.11
CA HIS A 632 44.86 73.05 -1.20
C HIS A 632 45.09 71.53 -1.16
N LEU A 633 44.11 70.77 -0.66
CA LEU A 633 44.04 69.34 -0.91
C LEU A 633 42.99 69.06 -1.99
N ASN A 634 43.33 68.22 -2.96
CA ASN A 634 42.52 68.00 -4.15
C ASN A 634 42.17 66.52 -4.34
N PHE A 635 40.93 66.20 -4.70
CA PHE A 635 40.47 64.85 -5.03
C PHE A 635 39.64 64.87 -6.31
N GLY A 636 39.92 64.01 -7.28
CA GLY A 636 39.09 63.96 -8.49
C GLY A 636 39.79 63.31 -9.68
N ILE A 637 39.34 63.67 -10.89
CA ILE A 637 39.87 63.10 -12.13
C ILE A 637 40.70 64.10 -12.92
N LEU A 638 41.76 63.60 -13.58
CA LEU A 638 42.66 64.36 -14.46
C LEU A 638 42.84 63.58 -15.76
N ASN A 639 43.05 64.28 -16.88
CA ASN A 639 43.44 63.63 -18.14
C ASN A 639 44.77 62.92 -17.94
N MET A 640 44.82 61.62 -18.23
CA MET A 640 45.99 60.77 -18.04
C MET A 640 47.23 61.29 -18.78
N GLN A 641 47.05 61.97 -19.92
CA GLN A 641 48.15 62.56 -20.69
C GLN A 641 48.77 63.80 -20.00
N GLU A 642 48.06 64.41 -19.07
CA GLU A 642 48.44 65.67 -18.40
C GLU A 642 49.00 65.45 -16.99
N VAL A 643 49.07 64.20 -16.49
CA VAL A 643 49.45 63.86 -15.10
C VAL A 643 50.81 64.42 -14.66
N ASN A 644 51.74 64.59 -15.61
CA ASN A 644 53.07 65.14 -15.35
C ASN A 644 53.20 66.63 -15.73
N ASN A 645 52.21 67.20 -16.44
CA ASN A 645 52.25 68.56 -16.97
C ASN A 645 51.34 69.51 -16.17
N LYS A 646 50.24 69.02 -15.61
CA LYS A 646 49.21 69.79 -14.88
C LYS A 646 49.02 69.28 -13.46
N MET A 647 48.68 70.19 -12.55
CA MET A 647 48.22 69.84 -11.21
C MET A 647 46.75 69.44 -11.29
N LEU A 648 46.30 68.52 -10.44
CA LEU A 648 44.92 68.03 -10.42
C LEU A 648 43.87 69.14 -10.42
N TYR A 649 44.08 70.21 -9.63
CA TYR A 649 43.15 71.35 -9.56
C TYR A 649 42.98 72.10 -10.88
N GLN A 650 43.91 71.99 -11.82
CA GLN A 650 43.83 72.72 -13.09
C GLN A 650 42.78 72.13 -14.05
N GLU A 651 42.29 70.92 -13.78
CA GLU A 651 41.36 70.21 -14.69
C GLU A 651 39.87 70.37 -14.35
N ASN A 652 39.56 71.21 -13.34
CA ASN A 652 38.22 71.61 -12.91
C ASN A 652 37.23 70.47 -12.57
N CYS A 653 37.66 69.20 -12.61
CA CYS A 653 36.90 67.99 -12.31
C CYS A 653 37.31 67.36 -10.95
N CYS A 654 37.76 68.19 -10.02
CA CYS A 654 38.22 67.75 -8.70
C CYS A 654 37.72 68.69 -7.61
N PHE A 655 37.41 68.15 -6.44
CA PHE A 655 37.17 68.91 -5.23
C PHE A 655 38.48 69.52 -4.70
N ASP A 656 38.51 70.83 -4.45
CA ASP A 656 39.60 71.55 -3.76
C ASP A 656 39.12 72.02 -2.38
N THR A 657 39.84 71.67 -1.31
CA THR A 657 39.44 72.01 0.07
C THR A 657 39.28 73.51 0.34
N THR A 658 39.87 74.38 -0.49
CA THR A 658 39.88 75.84 -0.30
C THR A 658 39.05 76.61 -1.32
N LYS A 659 38.59 75.97 -2.40
CA LYS A 659 37.94 76.67 -3.53
C LYS A 659 36.69 75.94 -4.00
N THR A 660 35.57 76.67 -4.04
CA THR A 660 34.27 76.15 -4.49
C THR A 660 34.17 75.92 -6.00
N LYS A 661 35.06 76.52 -6.81
CA LYS A 661 34.97 76.53 -8.29
C LYS A 661 35.55 75.29 -8.98
N TYR A 662 36.07 74.34 -8.23
CA TYR A 662 36.72 73.15 -8.76
C TYR A 662 35.85 71.95 -8.36
N GLY A 663 35.14 71.36 -9.33
CA GLY A 663 34.40 70.11 -9.20
C GLY A 663 33.13 70.09 -8.32
N LEU A 664 32.82 71.14 -7.57
CA LEU A 664 31.60 71.25 -6.75
C LEU A 664 30.49 72.06 -7.44
N ASP A 665 30.28 71.88 -8.74
CA ASP A 665 29.43 72.75 -9.54
C ASP A 665 27.93 72.67 -9.19
N LYS A 666 27.48 71.50 -8.73
CA LYS A 666 26.09 71.25 -8.34
C LYS A 666 26.03 70.70 -6.92
N ILE A 667 25.07 71.17 -6.12
CA ILE A 667 24.72 70.58 -4.82
C ILE A 667 23.53 69.64 -5.04
N LEU A 668 23.71 68.35 -4.78
CA LEU A 668 22.62 67.37 -4.83
C LEU A 668 21.94 67.20 -3.47
N LYS A 669 22.67 67.39 -2.37
CA LYS A 669 22.17 67.28 -0.99
C LYS A 669 23.04 68.14 -0.06
N GLY A 670 22.44 68.80 0.93
CA GLY A 670 23.18 69.57 1.94
C GLY A 670 23.81 70.88 1.44
N LYS A 671 25.04 71.14 1.84
CA LYS A 671 25.83 72.36 1.57
C LYS A 671 27.06 72.06 0.69
N HIS A 672 27.84 73.08 0.33
CA HIS A 672 29.13 72.85 -0.35
C HIS A 672 30.13 72.22 0.64
N LEU A 673 30.87 71.20 0.19
CA LEU A 673 31.91 70.59 1.00
C LEU A 673 33.04 71.57 1.40
N CYS A 674 33.25 72.65 0.64
CA CYS A 674 34.20 73.73 0.99
C CYS A 674 33.66 74.73 2.03
N ASP A 675 32.38 74.66 2.40
CA ASP A 675 31.83 75.61 3.37
C ASP A 675 32.56 75.46 4.70
N ILE A 676 32.92 76.59 5.31
CA ILE A 676 33.87 76.59 6.44
C ILE A 676 33.38 75.79 7.65
N ASP A 677 32.07 75.72 7.84
CA ASP A 677 31.42 74.94 8.91
C ASP A 677 31.42 73.44 8.64
N ILE A 678 31.51 73.06 7.36
CA ILE A 678 31.45 71.68 6.87
C ILE A 678 32.87 71.10 6.78
N ILE A 679 33.80 71.79 6.10
CA ILE A 679 35.16 71.30 5.85
C ILE A 679 35.96 71.04 7.13
N LYS A 680 35.68 71.79 8.20
CA LYS A 680 36.28 71.60 9.54
C LYS A 680 35.87 70.30 10.23
N GLN A 681 34.83 69.63 9.75
CA GLN A 681 34.29 68.39 10.33
C GLN A 681 34.58 67.16 9.48
N ILE A 682 35.08 67.33 8.26
CA ILE A 682 35.34 66.22 7.33
C ILE A 682 36.76 65.70 7.56
N LYS A 683 36.87 64.41 7.88
CA LYS A 683 38.13 63.65 7.77
C LYS A 683 38.08 62.63 6.65
N GLU A 684 36.90 62.28 6.18
CA GLU A 684 36.71 61.19 5.23
C GLU A 684 35.71 61.60 4.16
N ILE A 685 36.07 61.34 2.90
CA ILE A 685 35.28 61.72 1.73
C ILE A 685 35.13 60.49 0.83
N GLU A 686 33.93 60.31 0.29
CA GLU A 686 33.68 59.33 -0.77
C GLU A 686 33.57 60.07 -2.12
N ILE A 687 34.34 59.61 -3.10
CA ILE A 687 34.32 60.11 -4.47
C ILE A 687 33.78 59.01 -5.37
N ARG A 688 32.71 59.27 -6.11
CA ARG A 688 32.16 58.34 -7.10
C ARG A 688 32.43 58.83 -8.51
N VAL A 689 32.91 57.96 -9.39
CA VAL A 689 33.31 58.32 -10.76
C VAL A 689 32.72 57.33 -11.77
N ASN A 690 32.03 57.84 -12.80
CA ASN A 690 31.73 57.12 -14.02
C ASN A 690 31.86 58.08 -15.22
N ILE A 691 32.83 57.82 -16.11
CA ILE A 691 33.16 58.72 -17.22
C ILE A 691 32.09 58.67 -18.31
N SER A 692 31.60 57.47 -18.67
CA SER A 692 30.57 57.29 -19.70
C SER A 692 29.24 57.92 -19.30
N LYS A 693 28.89 57.90 -18.02
CA LYS A 693 27.70 58.59 -17.48
C LYS A 693 27.92 60.08 -17.21
N ARG A 694 29.16 60.58 -17.36
CA ARG A 694 29.58 61.95 -17.00
C ARG A 694 29.22 62.30 -15.54
N VAL A 695 29.51 61.38 -14.63
CA VAL A 695 29.23 61.55 -13.20
C VAL A 695 30.52 61.52 -12.40
N VAL A 696 30.78 62.61 -11.67
CA VAL A 696 31.76 62.67 -10.59
C VAL A 696 31.09 63.31 -9.37
N LEU A 697 31.05 62.59 -8.26
CA LEU A 697 30.39 62.99 -7.02
C LEU A 697 31.41 63.09 -5.89
N PHE A 698 31.18 64.03 -4.98
CA PHE A 698 31.97 64.24 -3.76
C PHE A 698 31.04 64.29 -2.56
N MET A 699 31.32 63.51 -1.52
CA MET A 699 30.40 63.35 -0.37
C MET A 699 31.14 63.21 0.96
N ASP A 700 30.62 63.83 2.01
CA ASP A 700 31.12 63.58 3.37
C ASP A 700 30.75 62.17 3.81
N TYR A 701 31.76 61.35 4.12
CA TYR A 701 31.56 59.95 4.51
C TYR A 701 31.84 59.78 6.02
N PRO A 702 31.11 58.91 6.74
CA PRO A 702 30.01 58.03 6.29
C PRO A 702 28.62 58.67 6.37
N LYS A 703 28.52 59.97 6.66
CA LYS A 703 27.24 60.62 6.99
C LYS A 703 26.37 60.95 5.78
N TYR A 704 26.97 61.18 4.61
CA TYR A 704 26.32 61.57 3.36
C TYR A 704 25.31 62.73 3.52
N GLN A 705 25.69 63.73 4.33
CA GLN A 705 24.84 64.91 4.59
C GLN A 705 24.98 65.95 3.48
N ASN A 706 26.15 66.02 2.85
CA ASN A 706 26.56 66.97 1.83
C ASN A 706 27.07 66.19 0.61
N ILE A 707 26.37 66.33 -0.51
CA ILE A 707 26.66 65.64 -1.78
C ILE A 707 26.78 66.69 -2.86
N ASN A 708 27.97 66.81 -3.44
CA ASN A 708 28.25 67.71 -4.56
C ASN A 708 28.60 66.91 -5.82
N LYS A 709 28.37 67.51 -6.98
CA LYS A 709 28.55 66.91 -8.30
C LYS A 709 29.29 67.87 -9.25
N VAL A 710 30.21 67.33 -10.05
CA VAL A 710 30.84 68.04 -11.18
C VAL A 710 29.82 68.25 -12.29
N GLU A 711 29.83 69.43 -12.93
CA GLU A 711 28.97 69.70 -14.08
C GLU A 711 29.27 68.73 -15.23
N GLU A 712 28.24 68.13 -15.83
CA GLU A 712 28.42 67.06 -16.83
C GLU A 712 29.16 67.54 -18.09
N SER A 713 29.11 68.84 -18.41
CA SER A 713 29.80 69.47 -19.54
C SER A 713 31.33 69.46 -19.41
N LYS A 714 31.86 69.33 -18.19
CA LYS A 714 33.31 69.33 -17.91
C LYS A 714 33.95 67.95 -18.10
N ILE A 715 33.15 66.89 -18.19
CA ILE A 715 33.62 65.50 -18.33
C ILE A 715 33.48 65.07 -19.79
N ILE A 716 34.61 64.92 -20.50
CA ILE A 716 34.65 64.56 -21.93
C ILE A 716 34.80 63.05 -22.09
N GLN A 717 33.76 62.36 -22.58
CA GLN A 717 33.69 60.89 -22.61
C GLN A 717 34.83 60.19 -23.37
N ASP A 718 35.39 60.84 -24.40
CA ASP A 718 36.46 60.27 -25.25
C ASP A 718 37.87 60.55 -24.72
N ARG A 719 38.00 61.17 -23.54
CA ARG A 719 39.30 61.38 -22.88
C ARG A 719 39.60 60.26 -21.88
N ASP A 720 40.87 59.88 -21.85
CA ASP A 720 41.38 58.90 -20.89
C ASP A 720 41.65 59.59 -19.54
N TYR A 721 40.73 59.42 -18.59
CA TYR A 721 40.87 59.98 -17.23
C TYR A 721 41.54 59.00 -16.26
N CYS A 722 42.30 59.52 -15.31
CA CYS A 722 42.77 58.83 -14.11
C CYS A 722 42.22 59.51 -12.84
N PHE A 723 42.07 58.77 -11.74
CA PHE A 723 41.77 59.38 -10.44
C PHE A 723 43.06 59.82 -9.76
N GLY A 724 43.03 60.95 -9.06
CA GLY A 724 44.19 61.50 -8.37
C GLY A 724 43.88 62.21 -7.06
N ILE A 725 44.95 62.36 -6.28
CA ILE A 725 44.97 63.15 -5.06
C ILE A 725 46.13 64.13 -5.14
N GLY A 726 45.84 65.41 -4.99
CA GLY A 726 46.80 66.51 -5.03
C GLY A 726 46.99 67.14 -3.65
N PHE A 727 48.24 67.41 -3.29
CA PHE A 727 48.69 68.08 -2.08
C PHE A 727 49.29 69.43 -2.49
N GLY A 728 48.77 70.53 -1.92
CA GLY A 728 49.19 71.90 -2.20
C GLY A 728 49.57 72.65 -0.94
N ASN A 729 50.54 72.11 -0.18
CA ASN A 729 50.94 72.57 1.15
C ASN A 729 49.87 72.43 2.26
N PRO A 730 49.21 71.27 2.45
CA PRO A 730 48.16 71.12 3.46
C PRO A 730 48.64 71.11 4.92
N GLY A 731 49.96 71.20 5.15
CA GLY A 731 50.62 71.11 6.45
C GLY A 731 51.53 69.89 6.54
N ASP A 732 52.32 69.83 7.63
CA ASP A 732 53.22 68.70 7.90
C ASP A 732 52.44 67.46 8.37
N ASP A 733 53.01 66.26 8.21
CA ASP A 733 52.40 64.97 8.59
C ASP A 733 50.94 64.77 8.15
N PHE A 734 50.65 65.08 6.88
CA PHE A 734 49.35 64.84 6.28
C PHE A 734 49.33 63.47 5.59
N ASN A 735 48.42 62.59 5.99
CA ASN A 735 48.33 61.23 5.48
C ASN A 735 46.92 60.96 4.96
N ILE A 736 46.81 60.49 3.72
CA ILE A 736 45.55 60.03 3.15
C ILE A 736 45.61 58.52 2.95
N GLU A 737 44.70 57.82 3.61
CA GLU A 737 44.36 56.44 3.34
C GLU A 737 43.29 56.37 2.25
N ILE A 738 43.49 55.49 1.27
CA ILE A 738 42.66 55.34 0.09
C ILE A 738 42.15 53.91 0.04
N GLU A 739 40.84 53.75 0.06
CA GLU A 739 40.15 52.51 -0.23
C GLU A 739 39.43 52.65 -1.57
N THR A 740 39.53 51.64 -2.44
CA THR A 740 38.92 51.68 -3.77
C THR A 740 37.95 50.53 -3.95
N PHE A 741 36.76 50.84 -4.45
CA PHE A 741 35.70 49.89 -4.73
C PHE A 741 35.20 50.07 -6.15
N LEU A 742 34.79 48.99 -6.79
CA LEU A 742 34.07 49.00 -8.06
C LEU A 742 32.69 48.45 -7.83
N THR A 743 31.69 49.04 -8.48
CA THR A 743 30.30 48.60 -8.31
C THR A 743 29.58 48.40 -9.65
N ILE A 744 28.81 47.32 -9.74
CA ILE A 744 27.96 46.98 -10.89
C ILE A 744 26.55 47.58 -10.72
N ASP A 745 26.31 48.33 -9.63
CA ASP A 745 24.97 48.63 -9.14
C ASP A 745 24.12 49.52 -10.05
N GLN A 746 22.80 49.25 -9.98
CA GLN A 746 21.71 50.11 -10.46
C GLN A 746 21.44 51.29 -9.50
N HIS A 747 22.16 51.36 -8.37
CA HIS A 747 21.99 52.33 -7.29
C HIS A 747 23.15 53.33 -7.14
N PHE A 748 23.95 53.56 -8.19
CA PHE A 748 25.08 54.51 -8.18
C PHE A 748 24.72 55.92 -7.66
N ASP A 749 23.47 56.35 -7.89
CA ASP A 749 22.91 57.65 -7.48
C ASP A 749 21.92 57.55 -6.29
N ASN A 750 21.84 56.41 -5.60
CA ASN A 750 20.89 56.21 -4.48
C ASN A 750 21.59 56.50 -3.14
N PHE A 751 21.16 57.56 -2.44
CA PHE A 751 21.81 58.11 -1.25
C PHE A 751 21.01 57.91 0.06
N ASN A 752 20.07 56.97 0.06
CA ASN A 752 19.29 56.58 1.23
C ASN A 752 19.76 55.22 1.73
N SER A 753 20.44 55.19 2.87
CA SER A 753 20.63 54.01 3.72
C SER A 753 20.13 54.39 5.13
N LYS A 754 19.16 53.70 5.72
CA LYS A 754 19.31 52.41 6.41
C LYS A 754 20.52 52.39 7.34
#